data_AF-A0A818VJR9-F1
#
_entry.id   AF-A0A818VJR9-F1
#
_cell.length_a   1.000
_cell.length_b   1.000
_cell.length_c   1.000
_cell.angle_alpha   90.00
_cell.angle_beta   90.00
_cell.angle_gamma   90.00
#
_symmetry.space_group_name_H-M   'P 1'
#
loop_
_entity.id
_entity.type
_entity.pdbx_description
1 polymer ?
#
loop_
_entity_poly.entity_id
_entity_poly.type
_entity_poly.pdbx_seq_one_letter_code
_entity_poly.pdbx_strand_id
1 'polypeptide(L)'
;MSLLETFGAFALIYILARLATFIYQVLCPLRVDIKKLGEWALITGSTDGIGKAYAVELAKRGFNVILISRTKEKLEQVAKEIQSKNSNTQVKLIPIDFTKDSSIYSTIREEIRGLDIGVLINNVGMSYEYPECFDKVDENEKFLNNMIRCNVDSVANLTQIILPDMIKKKRGLIVNVSSISGRRPTPLLGLYSSTKGFIDLFSRSLAAECISRGVYVQSLCPGYVVSKLSGIRKASLIAPTPEKFVVSALDRVALPFTTGYWTHDIQEFIQSLLPEFLSNKITMHVLGGMSFIEISIDSHFPLQNLPYGVFSTKDNAKPRIGVAIGTKILDLSVIKHLFNGPHLNGKQNVFEETTLNKFMSLGKAVWKETRQRLQELLSDTCTTLKDDVELRKKAFVEQNEAKMHLPAQIGDYTDFYCSKEHATNVGTMFRGKENALNPNWLHLPVGYHGRASSIVISGTDIRRPNGQTCPDESKPPTFGNCKLLDFELEMAFFVGGPGNQQGEPITMNKADEYIFGLVIMNDWSARDIQKWEYVPLGPFNAKNFGTTISPWIVTMDALECALCNGPIQDPKPLGYLTQQEPSAFNIDLQVALTSNKSSKEYTICKSNLKYMYWSLKQMLVHHTVTGCNLRPGDLIATGTISGPTPDSYGSMLELSWRGSKPLELDENLTRKFLEDGDTVTMTGFYQGDGFKIGFGHCIGTITPALPLPK
;
A
#
# COMPACT_ATOMS: atom_id res chain seq x y z
N MET A 1 -33.83 0.11 -40.92
CA MET A 1 -33.07 -0.16 -39.69
C MET A 1 -31.65 0.33 -39.91
N SER A 2 -31.16 1.27 -39.11
CA SER A 2 -29.75 1.67 -39.18
C SER A 2 -28.84 0.51 -38.76
N LEU A 3 -27.58 0.50 -39.20
CA LEU A 3 -26.61 -0.54 -38.80
C LEU A 3 -26.55 -0.66 -37.27
N LEU A 4 -26.63 0.47 -36.57
CA LEU A 4 -26.62 0.56 -35.10
C LEU A 4 -27.86 -0.10 -34.47
N GLU A 5 -29.05 0.09 -35.05
CA GLU A 5 -30.28 -0.59 -34.58
C GLU A 5 -30.18 -2.10 -34.79
N THR A 6 -29.61 -2.55 -35.90
CA THR A 6 -29.40 -3.98 -36.17
C THR A 6 -28.42 -4.60 -35.17
N PHE A 7 -27.29 -3.94 -34.90
CA PHE A 7 -26.35 -4.37 -33.84
C PHE A 7 -27.00 -4.37 -32.46
N GLY A 8 -27.78 -3.34 -32.14
CA GLY A 8 -28.53 -3.24 -30.89
C GLY A 8 -29.54 -4.38 -30.72
N ALA A 9 -30.27 -4.74 -31.79
CA ALA A 9 -31.21 -5.84 -31.78
C ALA A 9 -30.53 -7.20 -31.55
N PHE A 10 -29.39 -7.46 -32.22
CA PHE A 10 -28.62 -8.69 -32.00
C PHE A 10 -28.05 -8.77 -30.57
N ALA A 11 -27.52 -7.67 -30.04
CA ALA A 11 -27.04 -7.60 -28.66
C ALA A 11 -28.17 -7.87 -27.65
N LEU A 12 -29.35 -7.29 -27.87
CA LEU A 12 -30.52 -7.53 -27.03
C LEU A 12 -31.00 -8.98 -27.09
N ILE A 13 -31.10 -9.57 -28.28
CA ILE A 13 -31.46 -10.98 -28.45
C ILE A 13 -30.46 -11.89 -27.73
N TYR A 14 -29.16 -11.61 -27.84
CA TYR A 14 -28.11 -12.35 -27.14
C TYR A 14 -28.27 -12.27 -25.61
N ILE A 15 -28.48 -11.07 -25.06
CA ILE A 15 -28.70 -10.87 -23.62
C ILE A 15 -29.98 -11.57 -23.16
N LEU A 16 -31.08 -11.47 -23.91
CA LEU A 16 -32.35 -12.14 -23.59
C LEU A 16 -32.22 -13.66 -23.67
N ALA A 17 -31.49 -14.21 -24.64
CA ALA A 17 -31.22 -15.64 -24.73
C ALA A 17 -30.38 -16.15 -23.55
N ARG A 18 -29.36 -15.37 -23.13
CA ARG A 18 -28.57 -15.67 -21.92
C ARG A 18 -29.44 -15.60 -20.66
N LEU A 19 -30.30 -14.60 -20.54
CA LEU A 19 -31.22 -14.46 -19.41
C LEU A 19 -32.26 -15.59 -19.37
N ALA A 20 -32.82 -15.99 -20.51
CA ALA A 20 -33.76 -17.10 -20.59
C ALA A 20 -33.09 -18.43 -20.21
N THR A 21 -31.86 -18.67 -20.69
CA THR A 21 -31.06 -19.85 -20.31
C THR A 21 -30.76 -19.86 -18.81
N PHE A 22 -30.40 -18.71 -18.25
CA PHE A 22 -30.20 -18.52 -16.81
C PHE A 22 -31.45 -18.84 -16.00
N ILE A 23 -32.60 -18.26 -16.36
CA ILE A 23 -33.88 -18.50 -15.69
C ILE A 23 -34.26 -19.98 -15.76
N TYR A 24 -34.09 -20.62 -16.93
CA TYR A 24 -34.38 -22.04 -17.11
C TYR A 24 -33.50 -22.92 -16.21
N GLN A 25 -32.19 -22.66 -16.13
CA GLN A 25 -31.28 -23.42 -15.26
C GLN A 25 -31.57 -23.23 -13.76
N VAL A 26 -32.10 -22.06 -13.36
CA VAL A 26 -32.50 -21.80 -11.97
C VAL A 26 -33.80 -22.51 -11.64
N LEU A 27 -34.81 -22.45 -12.51
CA LEU A 27 -36.15 -22.98 -12.25
C LEU A 27 -36.31 -24.49 -12.51
N CYS A 28 -35.52 -25.05 -13.41
CA CYS A 28 -35.61 -26.46 -13.83
C CYS A 28 -34.29 -27.22 -13.60
N PRO A 29 -33.84 -27.42 -12.35
CA PRO A 29 -32.60 -28.14 -12.08
C PRO A 29 -32.73 -29.61 -12.49
N LEU A 30 -31.83 -30.07 -13.35
CA LEU A 30 -31.64 -31.50 -13.63
C LEU A 30 -31.21 -32.19 -12.32
N ARG A 31 -31.96 -33.21 -11.90
CA ARG A 31 -31.67 -33.97 -10.67
C ARG A 31 -31.03 -35.30 -11.02
N VAL A 32 -29.76 -35.47 -10.64
CA VAL A 32 -29.09 -36.78 -10.65
C VAL A 32 -29.28 -37.44 -9.29
N ASP A 33 -29.74 -38.69 -9.29
CA ASP A 33 -29.80 -39.52 -8.09
C ASP A 33 -28.39 -40.00 -7.74
N ILE A 34 -27.65 -39.18 -7.00
CA ILE A 34 -26.24 -39.41 -6.68
C ILE A 34 -26.02 -40.72 -5.92
N LYS A 35 -27.01 -41.21 -5.16
CA LYS A 35 -26.90 -42.45 -4.38
C LYS A 35 -26.66 -43.69 -5.26
N LYS A 36 -27.07 -43.64 -6.54
CA LYS A 36 -26.83 -44.72 -7.50
C LYS A 36 -25.41 -44.71 -8.07
N LEU A 37 -24.61 -43.68 -7.81
CA LEU A 37 -23.29 -43.51 -8.43
C LEU A 37 -22.18 -44.29 -7.71
N GLY A 38 -22.37 -44.67 -6.45
CA GLY A 38 -21.44 -45.49 -5.67
C GLY A 38 -21.72 -45.44 -4.17
N GLU A 39 -20.98 -46.21 -3.39
CA GLU A 39 -21.14 -46.29 -1.94
C GLU A 39 -20.33 -45.25 -1.17
N TRP A 40 -19.18 -44.84 -1.72
CA TRP A 40 -18.23 -43.95 -1.06
C TRP A 40 -18.15 -42.57 -1.72
N ALA A 41 -18.04 -41.54 -0.90
CA ALA A 41 -17.69 -40.20 -1.30
C ALA A 41 -16.32 -39.80 -0.75
N LEU A 42 -15.43 -39.30 -1.62
CA LEU A 42 -14.11 -38.80 -1.23
C LEU A 42 -14.11 -37.27 -1.22
N ILE A 43 -13.73 -36.65 -0.10
CA ILE A 43 -13.76 -35.20 0.07
C ILE A 43 -12.40 -34.69 0.54
N THR A 44 -11.83 -33.74 -0.21
CA THR A 44 -10.60 -33.04 0.16
C THR A 44 -10.89 -31.72 0.89
N GLY A 45 -10.03 -31.34 1.84
CA GLY A 45 -10.27 -30.14 2.67
C GLY A 45 -11.49 -30.30 3.59
N SER A 46 -11.78 -31.52 4.02
CA SER A 46 -13.00 -31.94 4.74
C SER A 46 -13.09 -31.52 6.22
N THR A 47 -12.16 -30.71 6.73
CA THR A 47 -12.09 -30.35 8.16
C THR A 47 -12.71 -29.00 8.51
N ASP A 48 -13.04 -28.17 7.53
CA ASP A 48 -13.68 -26.86 7.74
C ASP A 48 -14.48 -26.43 6.50
N GLY A 49 -15.29 -25.38 6.62
CA GLY A 49 -15.98 -24.71 5.52
C GLY A 49 -16.78 -25.65 4.59
N ILE A 50 -16.68 -25.40 3.28
CA ILE A 50 -17.41 -26.12 2.23
C ILE A 50 -17.10 -27.63 2.27
N GLY A 51 -15.83 -28.02 2.44
CA GLY A 51 -15.44 -29.43 2.46
C GLY A 51 -16.05 -30.20 3.62
N LYS A 52 -16.05 -29.62 4.83
CA LYS A 52 -16.74 -30.24 5.98
C LYS A 52 -18.24 -30.37 5.74
N ALA A 53 -18.87 -29.33 5.19
CA ALA A 53 -20.29 -29.37 4.87
C ALA A 53 -20.64 -30.45 3.84
N TYR A 54 -19.82 -30.65 2.80
CA TYR A 54 -19.96 -31.77 1.87
C TYR A 54 -19.85 -33.12 2.56
N ALA A 55 -18.85 -33.31 3.43
CA ALA A 55 -18.69 -34.57 4.16
C ALA A 55 -19.91 -34.91 5.02
N VAL A 56 -20.43 -33.94 5.77
CA VAL A 56 -21.62 -34.13 6.63
C VAL A 56 -22.88 -34.36 5.80
N GLU A 57 -23.09 -33.60 4.72
CA GLU A 57 -24.30 -33.71 3.90
C GLU A 57 -24.32 -34.99 3.06
N LEU A 58 -23.18 -35.42 2.50
CA LEU A 58 -23.10 -36.70 1.78
C LEU A 58 -23.31 -37.90 2.71
N ALA A 59 -22.79 -37.85 3.94
CA ALA A 59 -23.09 -38.86 4.95
C ALA A 59 -24.59 -38.93 5.28
N LYS A 60 -25.26 -37.79 5.45
CA LYS A 60 -26.74 -37.74 5.62
C LYS A 60 -27.50 -38.30 4.42
N ARG A 61 -26.97 -38.14 3.20
CA ARG A 61 -27.54 -38.71 1.97
C ARG A 61 -27.20 -40.21 1.78
N GLY A 62 -26.52 -40.82 2.75
CA GLY A 62 -26.31 -42.27 2.84
C GLY A 62 -24.99 -42.77 2.26
N PHE A 63 -24.02 -41.91 2.03
CA PHE A 63 -22.67 -42.33 1.61
C PHE A 63 -21.78 -42.67 2.80
N ASN A 64 -20.88 -43.64 2.59
CA ASN A 64 -19.66 -43.73 3.38
C ASN A 64 -18.69 -42.63 2.94
N VAL A 65 -17.88 -42.09 3.84
CA VAL A 65 -17.06 -40.91 3.53
C VAL A 65 -15.56 -41.14 3.77
N ILE A 66 -14.75 -40.73 2.80
CA ILE A 66 -13.29 -40.66 2.90
C ILE A 66 -12.93 -39.19 3.11
N LEU A 67 -12.37 -38.88 4.28
CA LEU A 67 -12.01 -37.53 4.67
C LEU A 67 -10.51 -37.32 4.48
N ILE A 68 -10.14 -36.40 3.59
CA ILE A 68 -8.74 -36.03 3.35
C ILE A 68 -8.48 -34.59 3.79
N SER A 69 -7.54 -34.41 4.71
CA SER A 69 -7.04 -33.11 5.19
C SER A 69 -5.72 -33.30 5.92
N ARG A 70 -5.02 -32.20 6.21
CA ARG A 70 -3.68 -32.21 6.81
C ARG A 70 -3.64 -32.63 8.27
N THR A 71 -4.65 -32.24 9.04
CA THR A 71 -4.64 -32.38 10.51
C THR A 71 -5.46 -33.59 10.91
N LYS A 72 -4.80 -34.63 11.43
CA LYS A 72 -5.44 -35.90 11.82
C LYS A 72 -6.49 -35.70 12.92
N GLU A 73 -6.20 -34.87 13.90
CA GLU A 73 -7.08 -34.62 15.05
C GLU A 73 -8.39 -33.96 14.61
N LYS A 74 -8.33 -33.05 13.62
CA LYS A 74 -9.52 -32.41 13.05
C LYS A 74 -10.34 -33.39 12.21
N LEU A 75 -9.67 -34.30 11.49
CA LEU A 75 -10.34 -35.37 10.75
C LEU A 75 -11.13 -36.29 11.69
N GLU A 76 -10.52 -36.69 12.81
CA GLU A 76 -11.18 -37.50 13.84
C GLU A 76 -12.37 -36.76 14.47
N GLN A 77 -12.28 -35.45 14.68
CA GLN A 77 -13.39 -34.64 15.18
C GLN A 77 -14.58 -34.64 14.21
N VAL A 78 -14.33 -34.44 12.91
CA VAL A 78 -15.39 -34.48 11.88
C VAL A 78 -15.98 -35.88 11.76
N ALA A 79 -15.15 -36.93 11.83
CA ALA A 79 -15.63 -38.31 11.84
C ALA A 79 -16.58 -38.60 12.99
N LYS A 80 -16.22 -38.20 14.22
CA LYS A 80 -17.08 -38.30 15.41
C LYS A 80 -18.39 -37.55 15.22
N GLU A 81 -18.35 -36.35 14.66
CA GLU A 81 -19.56 -35.58 14.37
C GLU A 81 -20.48 -36.31 13.38
N ILE A 82 -19.93 -36.85 12.30
CA ILE A 82 -20.69 -37.61 11.29
C ILE A 82 -21.30 -38.87 11.91
N GLN A 83 -20.51 -39.65 12.64
CA GLN A 83 -20.96 -40.89 13.27
C GLN A 83 -21.99 -40.65 14.38
N SER A 84 -21.91 -39.53 15.09
CA SER A 84 -22.92 -39.15 16.10
C SER A 84 -24.29 -38.87 15.49
N LYS A 85 -24.33 -38.43 14.22
CA LYS A 85 -25.56 -38.13 13.48
C LYS A 85 -26.04 -39.30 12.64
N ASN A 86 -25.12 -40.17 12.19
CA ASN A 86 -25.39 -41.35 11.36
C ASN A 86 -24.48 -42.51 11.79
N SER A 87 -24.95 -43.34 12.73
CA SER A 87 -24.14 -44.43 13.32
C SER A 87 -23.70 -45.50 12.32
N ASN A 88 -24.42 -45.65 11.21
CA ASN A 88 -24.18 -46.67 10.19
C ASN A 88 -23.18 -46.21 9.11
N THR A 89 -22.76 -44.95 9.11
CA THR A 89 -21.83 -44.39 8.12
C THR A 89 -20.40 -44.83 8.44
N GLN A 90 -19.74 -45.49 7.49
CA GLN A 90 -18.31 -45.76 7.58
C GLN A 90 -17.52 -44.49 7.23
N VAL A 91 -16.49 -44.19 8.03
CA VAL A 91 -15.64 -43.02 7.85
C VAL A 91 -14.19 -43.49 7.74
N LYS A 92 -13.52 -43.15 6.64
CA LYS A 92 -12.10 -43.42 6.42
C LYS A 92 -11.32 -42.11 6.46
N LEU A 93 -10.20 -42.08 7.19
CA LEU A 93 -9.38 -40.89 7.40
C LEU A 93 -8.06 -41.02 6.65
N ILE A 94 -7.68 -40.01 5.88
CA ILE A 94 -6.41 -39.95 5.16
C ILE A 94 -5.73 -38.61 5.48
N PRO A 95 -4.79 -38.55 6.45
CA PRO A 95 -4.12 -37.32 6.85
C PRO A 95 -3.02 -36.96 5.83
N ILE A 96 -3.34 -36.07 4.87
CA ILE A 96 -2.42 -35.68 3.78
C ILE A 96 -2.34 -34.17 3.61
N ASP A 97 -1.12 -33.70 3.32
CA ASP A 97 -0.79 -32.34 2.94
C ASP A 97 -0.48 -32.22 1.45
N PHE A 98 -1.43 -31.62 0.72
CA PHE A 98 -1.34 -31.38 -0.72
C PHE A 98 -0.29 -30.34 -1.13
N THR A 99 0.44 -29.73 -0.17
CA THR A 99 1.60 -28.88 -0.48
C THR A 99 2.91 -29.68 -0.60
N LYS A 100 2.90 -30.96 -0.21
CA LYS A 100 4.04 -31.89 -0.32
C LYS A 100 4.20 -32.40 -1.76
N ASP A 101 5.27 -33.14 -1.99
CA ASP A 101 5.58 -33.71 -3.31
C ASP A 101 4.58 -34.80 -3.75
N SER A 102 4.73 -35.26 -5.00
CA SER A 102 3.79 -36.18 -5.65
C SER A 102 3.71 -37.58 -5.02
N SER A 103 4.58 -37.93 -4.07
CA SER A 103 4.53 -39.22 -3.37
C SER A 103 3.20 -39.43 -2.64
N ILE A 104 2.54 -38.36 -2.17
CA ILE A 104 1.26 -38.43 -1.44
C ILE A 104 0.15 -39.14 -2.24
N TYR A 105 0.17 -39.03 -3.58
CA TYR A 105 -0.84 -39.61 -4.45
C TYR A 105 -0.75 -41.13 -4.53
N SER A 106 0.45 -41.70 -4.34
CA SER A 106 0.62 -43.15 -4.22
C SER A 106 -0.05 -43.69 -2.97
N THR A 107 0.12 -43.01 -1.83
CA THR A 107 -0.55 -43.33 -0.57
C THR A 107 -2.07 -43.26 -0.71
N ILE A 108 -2.60 -42.22 -1.34
CA ILE A 108 -4.06 -42.09 -1.57
C ILE A 108 -4.57 -43.28 -2.39
N ARG A 109 -3.88 -43.64 -3.48
CA ARG A 109 -4.27 -44.76 -4.35
C ARG A 109 -4.34 -46.08 -3.59
N GLU A 110 -3.39 -46.35 -2.71
CA GLU A 110 -3.40 -47.55 -1.87
C GLU A 110 -4.54 -47.53 -0.85
N GLU A 111 -4.75 -46.41 -0.18
CA GLU A 111 -5.78 -46.28 0.85
C GLU A 111 -7.21 -46.44 0.30
N ILE A 112 -7.46 -46.03 -0.94
CA ILE A 112 -8.79 -46.12 -1.55
C ILE A 112 -9.03 -47.38 -2.37
N ARG A 113 -8.01 -48.24 -2.47
CA ARG A 113 -8.06 -49.44 -3.31
C ARG A 113 -9.23 -50.34 -2.92
N GLY A 114 -10.04 -50.72 -3.92
CA GLY A 114 -11.19 -51.62 -3.74
C GLY A 114 -12.47 -50.95 -3.24
N LEU A 115 -12.46 -49.65 -2.93
CA LEU A 115 -13.66 -48.92 -2.54
C LEU A 115 -14.50 -48.51 -3.75
N ASP A 116 -15.83 -48.61 -3.63
CA ASP A 116 -16.76 -48.15 -4.66
C ASP A 116 -17.01 -46.63 -4.56
N ILE A 117 -16.03 -45.83 -5.00
CA ILE A 117 -16.13 -44.37 -4.98
C ILE A 117 -17.06 -43.89 -6.10
N GLY A 118 -18.22 -43.36 -5.71
CA GLY A 118 -19.20 -42.78 -6.61
C GLY A 118 -19.15 -41.26 -6.70
N VAL A 119 -18.58 -40.59 -5.68
CA VAL A 119 -18.51 -39.12 -5.63
C VAL A 119 -17.10 -38.68 -5.22
N LEU A 120 -16.51 -37.76 -6.00
CA LEU A 120 -15.27 -37.06 -5.68
C LEU A 120 -15.57 -35.57 -5.53
N ILE A 121 -15.26 -35.00 -4.36
CA ILE A 121 -15.31 -33.56 -4.10
C ILE A 121 -13.88 -33.04 -3.94
N ASN A 122 -13.35 -32.46 -5.02
CA ASN A 122 -12.06 -31.78 -5.05
C ASN A 122 -12.22 -30.34 -4.54
N ASN A 123 -12.14 -30.15 -3.23
CA ASN A 123 -12.42 -28.87 -2.57
C ASN A 123 -11.19 -28.22 -1.90
N VAL A 124 -10.15 -28.99 -1.55
CA VAL A 124 -8.95 -28.43 -0.91
C VAL A 124 -8.38 -27.26 -1.73
N GLY A 125 -7.91 -26.23 -1.03
CA GLY A 125 -7.25 -25.11 -1.68
C GLY A 125 -6.70 -24.08 -0.71
N MET A 126 -5.86 -23.21 -1.25
CA MET A 126 -5.21 -22.09 -0.60
C MET A 126 -5.46 -20.81 -1.40
N SER A 127 -5.44 -19.67 -0.71
CA SER A 127 -5.53 -18.33 -1.28
C SER A 127 -4.43 -17.46 -0.64
N TYR A 128 -4.34 -16.22 -1.10
CA TYR A 128 -3.58 -15.18 -0.44
C TYR A 128 -4.10 -14.93 0.98
N GLU A 129 -3.22 -14.51 1.88
CA GLU A 129 -3.62 -14.01 3.21
C GLU A 129 -4.32 -12.65 3.08
N TYR A 130 -3.88 -11.82 2.14
CA TYR A 130 -4.46 -10.52 1.77
C TYR A 130 -4.23 -10.24 0.27
N PRO A 131 -5.08 -9.44 -0.40
CA PRO A 131 -4.83 -9.03 -1.79
C PRO A 131 -3.52 -8.24 -1.90
N GLU A 132 -2.68 -8.57 -2.87
CA GLU A 132 -1.36 -7.95 -3.03
C GLU A 132 -0.92 -7.92 -4.50
N CYS A 133 -0.19 -6.89 -4.90
CA CYS A 133 0.42 -6.85 -6.23
C CYS A 133 1.43 -7.99 -6.38
N PHE A 134 1.46 -8.65 -7.54
CA PHE A 134 2.21 -9.90 -7.70
C PHE A 134 3.73 -9.74 -7.47
N ASP A 135 4.29 -8.57 -7.77
CA ASP A 135 5.68 -8.19 -7.50
C ASP A 135 6.03 -8.06 -6.00
N LYS A 136 5.02 -7.96 -5.13
CA LYS A 136 5.18 -7.79 -3.68
C LYS A 136 4.83 -9.04 -2.88
N VAL A 137 4.39 -10.09 -3.55
CA VAL A 137 4.12 -11.39 -2.92
C VAL A 137 5.46 -11.95 -2.45
N ASP A 138 5.58 -12.17 -1.14
CA ASP A 138 6.80 -12.64 -0.46
C ASP A 138 7.60 -13.63 -1.33
N GLU A 139 8.89 -13.31 -1.58
CA GLU A 139 9.80 -14.00 -2.51
C GLU A 139 10.06 -15.48 -2.17
N ASN A 140 9.47 -15.97 -1.09
CA ASN A 140 9.47 -17.38 -0.77
C ASN A 140 8.78 -18.20 -1.88
N GLU A 141 9.58 -18.77 -2.80
CA GLU A 141 9.18 -19.74 -3.83
C GLU A 141 8.22 -20.83 -3.30
N LYS A 142 8.29 -21.10 -1.99
CA LYS A 142 7.39 -22.02 -1.28
C LYS A 142 5.92 -21.63 -1.39
N PHE A 143 5.53 -20.36 -1.25
CA PHE A 143 4.10 -20.00 -1.29
C PHE A 143 3.50 -20.23 -2.68
N LEU A 144 4.18 -19.76 -3.72
CA LEU A 144 3.75 -19.91 -5.12
C LEU A 144 3.58 -21.39 -5.47
N ASN A 145 4.59 -22.20 -5.18
CA ASN A 145 4.57 -23.64 -5.41
C ASN A 145 3.50 -24.35 -4.57
N ASN A 146 3.33 -23.97 -3.30
CA ASN A 146 2.31 -24.56 -2.43
C ASN A 146 0.90 -24.27 -2.94
N MET A 147 0.62 -23.07 -3.44
CA MET A 147 -0.69 -22.74 -4.00
C MET A 147 -0.98 -23.55 -5.26
N ILE A 148 0.00 -23.68 -6.16
CA ILE A 148 -0.15 -24.50 -7.38
C ILE A 148 -0.39 -25.97 -7.00
N ARG A 149 0.46 -26.56 -6.15
CA ARG A 149 0.30 -27.96 -5.73
C ARG A 149 -1.04 -28.22 -5.05
N CYS A 150 -1.44 -27.33 -4.14
CA CYS A 150 -2.66 -27.49 -3.36
C CYS A 150 -3.94 -27.22 -4.16
N ASN A 151 -3.92 -26.34 -5.18
CA ASN A 151 -5.11 -25.98 -5.94
C ASN A 151 -5.22 -26.74 -7.28
N VAL A 152 -4.09 -26.94 -7.97
CA VAL A 152 -4.03 -27.49 -9.33
C VAL A 152 -3.69 -28.98 -9.29
N ASP A 153 -2.54 -29.33 -8.72
CA ASP A 153 -2.05 -30.72 -8.77
C ASP A 153 -3.00 -31.67 -8.05
N SER A 154 -3.57 -31.26 -6.91
CA SER A 154 -4.53 -32.07 -6.17
C SER A 154 -5.74 -32.45 -7.01
N VAL A 155 -6.28 -31.51 -7.78
CA VAL A 155 -7.46 -31.72 -8.63
C VAL A 155 -7.14 -32.66 -9.78
N ALA A 156 -6.04 -32.39 -10.50
CA ALA A 156 -5.63 -33.18 -11.65
C ALA A 156 -5.30 -34.63 -11.26
N ASN A 157 -4.47 -34.82 -10.23
CA ASN A 157 -4.01 -36.14 -9.81
C ASN A 157 -5.14 -36.99 -9.20
N LEU A 158 -5.99 -36.42 -8.32
CA LEU A 158 -7.11 -37.19 -7.75
C LEU A 158 -8.15 -37.57 -8.80
N THR A 159 -8.41 -36.66 -9.75
CA THR A 159 -9.28 -36.96 -10.88
C THR A 159 -8.69 -38.12 -11.70
N GLN A 160 -7.39 -38.08 -12.02
CA GLN A 160 -6.72 -39.15 -12.76
C GLN A 160 -6.75 -40.50 -12.02
N ILE A 161 -6.66 -40.50 -10.70
CA ILE A 161 -6.71 -41.72 -9.88
C ILE A 161 -8.09 -42.38 -9.93
N ILE A 162 -9.17 -41.60 -9.86
CA ILE A 162 -10.53 -42.12 -9.62
C ILE A 162 -11.34 -42.28 -10.92
N LEU A 163 -11.12 -41.39 -11.90
CA LEU A 163 -11.90 -41.35 -13.14
C LEU A 163 -11.91 -42.67 -13.93
N PRO A 164 -10.79 -43.41 -14.09
CA PRO A 164 -10.80 -44.67 -14.84
C PRO A 164 -11.81 -45.70 -14.30
N ASP A 165 -11.93 -45.82 -12.98
CA ASP A 165 -12.85 -46.75 -12.33
C ASP A 165 -14.30 -46.29 -12.47
N MET A 166 -14.58 -44.99 -12.32
CA MET A 166 -15.92 -44.43 -12.56
C MET A 166 -16.39 -44.68 -13.99
N ILE A 167 -15.49 -44.53 -14.96
CA ILE A 167 -15.80 -44.79 -16.36
C ILE A 167 -16.04 -46.28 -16.62
N LYS A 168 -15.20 -47.17 -16.06
CA LYS A 168 -15.39 -48.62 -16.18
C LYS A 168 -16.77 -49.02 -15.65
N LYS A 169 -17.24 -48.37 -14.57
CA LYS A 169 -18.56 -48.59 -13.97
C LYS A 169 -19.69 -47.83 -14.69
N LYS A 170 -19.37 -46.92 -15.61
CA LYS A 170 -20.30 -45.99 -16.28
C LYS A 170 -21.18 -45.19 -15.32
N ARG A 171 -20.62 -44.85 -14.15
CA ARG A 171 -21.29 -44.05 -13.12
C ARG A 171 -20.25 -43.36 -12.25
N GLY A 172 -20.49 -42.09 -11.94
CA GLY A 172 -19.66 -41.30 -11.05
C GLY A 172 -19.99 -39.81 -11.13
N LEU A 173 -19.65 -39.08 -10.08
CA LEU A 173 -19.72 -37.62 -10.02
C LEU A 173 -18.39 -37.07 -9.51
N ILE A 174 -17.80 -36.15 -10.27
CA ILE A 174 -16.64 -35.37 -9.86
C ILE A 174 -17.05 -33.90 -9.77
N VAL A 175 -16.96 -33.33 -8.58
CA VAL A 175 -17.17 -31.90 -8.35
C VAL A 175 -15.83 -31.26 -8.04
N ASN A 176 -15.39 -30.37 -8.92
CA ASN A 176 -14.16 -29.62 -8.77
C ASN A 176 -14.49 -28.19 -8.34
N VAL A 177 -14.06 -27.80 -7.14
CA VAL A 177 -14.39 -26.50 -6.55
C VAL A 177 -13.42 -25.42 -7.04
N SER A 178 -13.88 -24.66 -8.02
CA SER A 178 -13.23 -23.46 -8.54
C SER A 178 -13.64 -22.22 -7.72
N SER A 179 -13.90 -21.08 -8.37
CA SER A 179 -14.35 -19.80 -7.81
C SER A 179 -14.87 -18.91 -8.94
N ILE A 180 -15.81 -18.00 -8.65
CA ILE A 180 -16.15 -16.92 -9.59
C ILE A 180 -14.93 -16.06 -9.97
N SER A 181 -13.95 -15.92 -9.07
CA SER A 181 -12.68 -15.22 -9.34
C SER A 181 -11.83 -15.92 -10.41
N GLY A 182 -12.05 -17.22 -10.64
CA GLY A 182 -11.34 -17.96 -11.70
C GLY A 182 -11.90 -17.73 -13.10
N ARG A 183 -13.02 -17.02 -13.22
CA ARG A 183 -13.70 -16.82 -14.52
C ARG A 183 -13.24 -15.59 -15.28
N ARG A 184 -12.48 -14.71 -14.64
CA ARG A 184 -11.96 -13.48 -15.22
C ARG A 184 -10.70 -13.03 -14.48
N PRO A 185 -9.90 -12.11 -15.05
CA PRO A 185 -8.78 -11.52 -14.34
C PRO A 185 -9.24 -10.91 -13.02
N THR A 186 -8.58 -11.28 -11.93
CA THR A 186 -8.81 -10.70 -10.60
C THR A 186 -7.48 -10.11 -10.12
N PRO A 187 -7.20 -8.83 -10.44
CA PRO A 187 -6.00 -8.14 -9.95
C PRO A 187 -5.84 -8.26 -8.42
N LEU A 188 -4.60 -8.21 -7.92
CA LEU A 188 -4.22 -8.45 -6.52
C LEU A 188 -4.42 -9.89 -6.00
N LEU A 189 -5.08 -10.76 -6.77
CA LEU A 189 -5.24 -12.20 -6.50
C LEU A 189 -4.84 -13.04 -7.71
N GLY A 190 -3.89 -12.54 -8.51
CA GLY A 190 -3.52 -13.08 -9.83
C GLY A 190 -3.33 -14.60 -9.82
N LEU A 191 -2.35 -15.11 -9.07
CA LEU A 191 -2.08 -16.55 -8.99
C LEU A 191 -3.29 -17.38 -8.54
N TYR A 192 -4.03 -16.91 -7.54
CA TYR A 192 -5.20 -17.62 -7.03
C TYR A 192 -6.28 -17.72 -8.10
N SER A 193 -6.63 -16.59 -8.72
CA SER A 193 -7.59 -16.55 -9.83
C SER A 193 -7.17 -17.45 -10.98
N SER A 194 -5.88 -17.47 -11.35
CA SER A 194 -5.34 -18.36 -12.38
C SER A 194 -5.49 -19.83 -12.01
N THR A 195 -5.18 -20.23 -10.77
CA THR A 195 -5.37 -21.63 -10.33
C THR A 195 -6.84 -22.04 -10.37
N LYS A 196 -7.77 -21.14 -10.02
CA LYS A 196 -9.21 -21.40 -10.12
C LYS A 196 -9.69 -21.43 -11.57
N GLY A 197 -9.12 -20.61 -12.45
CA GLY A 197 -9.35 -20.65 -13.89
C GLY A 197 -8.92 -21.99 -14.52
N PHE A 198 -7.77 -22.54 -14.10
CA PHE A 198 -7.35 -23.89 -14.47
C PHE A 198 -8.42 -24.91 -14.10
N ILE A 199 -8.89 -24.91 -12.84
CA ILE A 199 -9.89 -25.88 -12.36
C ILE A 199 -11.17 -25.77 -13.18
N ASP A 200 -11.64 -24.55 -13.48
CA ASP A 200 -12.89 -24.36 -14.24
C ASP A 200 -12.78 -24.89 -15.68
N LEU A 201 -11.72 -24.52 -16.40
CA LEU A 201 -11.50 -24.99 -17.78
C LEU A 201 -11.28 -26.50 -17.83
N PHE A 202 -10.43 -27.03 -16.95
CA PHE A 202 -10.15 -28.46 -16.83
C PHE A 202 -11.43 -29.28 -16.61
N SER A 203 -12.28 -28.82 -15.69
CA SER A 203 -13.52 -29.52 -15.34
C SER A 203 -14.54 -29.52 -16.47
N ARG A 204 -14.69 -28.40 -17.18
CA ARG A 204 -15.63 -28.29 -18.31
C ARG A 204 -15.17 -29.13 -19.51
N SER A 205 -13.87 -29.21 -19.78
CA SER A 205 -13.32 -30.12 -20.78
C SER A 205 -13.63 -31.58 -20.44
N LEU A 206 -13.33 -32.00 -19.20
CA LEU A 206 -13.62 -33.36 -18.75
C LEU A 206 -15.11 -33.70 -18.76
N ALA A 207 -15.98 -32.74 -18.44
CA ALA A 207 -17.42 -32.94 -18.50
C ALA A 207 -17.88 -33.34 -19.90
N ALA A 208 -17.36 -32.67 -20.94
CA ALA A 208 -17.64 -33.00 -22.33
C ALA A 208 -17.09 -34.39 -22.72
N GLU A 209 -15.91 -34.75 -22.24
CA GLU A 209 -15.26 -36.05 -22.51
C GLU A 209 -15.95 -37.24 -21.82
N CYS A 210 -16.53 -37.00 -20.63
CA CYS A 210 -16.97 -38.07 -19.73
C CYS A 210 -18.47 -38.33 -19.76
N ILE A 211 -19.29 -37.37 -20.20
CA ILE A 211 -20.76 -37.48 -20.12
C ILE A 211 -21.30 -38.68 -20.92
N SER A 212 -20.77 -38.92 -22.12
CA SER A 212 -21.13 -40.08 -22.97
C SER A 212 -20.67 -41.42 -22.39
N ARG A 213 -19.77 -41.37 -21.41
CA ARG A 213 -19.19 -42.53 -20.69
C ARG A 213 -19.86 -42.74 -19.33
N GLY A 214 -20.94 -42.01 -19.03
CA GLY A 214 -21.76 -42.17 -17.82
C GLY A 214 -21.20 -41.50 -16.57
N VAL A 215 -20.21 -40.60 -16.70
CA VAL A 215 -19.60 -39.90 -15.56
C VAL A 215 -19.87 -38.40 -15.67
N TYR A 216 -20.40 -37.82 -14.60
CA TYR A 216 -20.65 -36.39 -14.49
C TYR A 216 -19.40 -35.70 -13.93
N VAL A 217 -18.93 -34.65 -14.61
CA VAL A 217 -17.89 -33.76 -14.08
C VAL A 217 -18.47 -32.34 -14.03
N GLN A 218 -18.31 -31.66 -12.91
CA GLN A 218 -18.89 -30.36 -12.66
C GLN A 218 -17.83 -29.37 -12.16
N SER A 219 -17.76 -28.22 -12.85
CA SER A 219 -17.10 -27.02 -12.34
C SER A 219 -18.03 -26.29 -11.37
N LEU A 220 -17.67 -26.26 -10.09
CA LEU A 220 -18.38 -25.50 -9.06
C LEU A 220 -17.65 -24.19 -8.80
N CYS A 221 -18.20 -23.05 -9.19
CA CYS A 221 -17.60 -21.72 -9.04
C CYS A 221 -18.33 -20.89 -7.99
N PRO A 222 -18.12 -21.13 -6.68
CA PRO A 222 -18.77 -20.36 -5.64
C PRO A 222 -18.33 -18.89 -5.64
N GLY A 223 -19.24 -18.02 -5.20
CA GLY A 223 -18.90 -16.72 -4.64
C GLY A 223 -18.42 -16.84 -3.19
N TYR A 224 -18.60 -15.79 -2.39
CA TYR A 224 -18.24 -15.85 -0.97
C TYR A 224 -19.11 -16.87 -0.22
N VAL A 225 -18.49 -17.67 0.63
CA VAL A 225 -19.15 -18.57 1.60
C VAL A 225 -18.45 -18.37 2.95
N VAL A 226 -19.20 -18.40 4.06
CA VAL A 226 -18.64 -18.22 5.41
C VAL A 226 -17.59 -19.30 5.68
N SER A 227 -16.33 -18.91 5.83
CA SER A 227 -15.22 -19.84 6.07
C SER A 227 -13.99 -19.11 6.61
N LYS A 228 -13.00 -19.87 7.10
CA LYS A 228 -11.69 -19.29 7.44
C LYS A 228 -10.95 -18.73 6.22
N LEU A 229 -11.07 -19.40 5.07
CA LEU A 229 -10.40 -19.00 3.84
C LEU A 229 -10.91 -17.65 3.30
N SER A 230 -12.21 -17.38 3.43
CA SER A 230 -12.82 -16.12 2.99
C SER A 230 -12.73 -14.99 4.00
N GLY A 231 -12.28 -15.26 5.24
CA GLY A 231 -12.27 -14.29 6.34
C GLY A 231 -13.65 -13.91 6.91
N ILE A 232 -14.75 -14.29 6.24
CA ILE A 232 -16.12 -13.92 6.62
C ILE A 232 -16.61 -14.78 7.79
N ARG A 233 -17.12 -14.13 8.85
CA ARG A 233 -17.59 -14.78 10.08
C ARG A 233 -19.12 -14.87 10.22
N LYS A 234 -19.88 -14.02 9.52
CA LYS A 234 -21.34 -13.95 9.60
C LYS A 234 -21.96 -14.19 8.23
N ALA A 235 -23.04 -14.96 8.19
CA ALA A 235 -23.76 -15.23 6.95
C ALA A 235 -24.54 -14.00 6.46
N SER A 236 -24.66 -13.87 5.14
CA SER A 236 -25.46 -12.86 4.46
C SER A 236 -26.14 -13.47 3.22
N LEU A 237 -26.92 -12.67 2.49
CA LEU A 237 -27.54 -13.11 1.22
C LEU A 237 -26.51 -13.54 0.18
N ILE A 238 -25.37 -12.84 0.11
CA ILE A 238 -24.29 -13.10 -0.85
C ILE A 238 -23.20 -14.02 -0.28
N ALA A 239 -23.19 -14.26 1.04
CA ALA A 239 -22.26 -15.15 1.73
C ALA A 239 -23.03 -16.14 2.63
N PRO A 240 -23.60 -17.23 2.09
CA PRO A 240 -24.33 -18.22 2.87
C PRO A 240 -23.41 -19.00 3.82
N THR A 241 -24.00 -19.73 4.78
CA THR A 241 -23.26 -20.73 5.55
C THR A 241 -22.89 -21.92 4.65
N PRO A 242 -21.78 -22.64 4.93
CA PRO A 242 -21.38 -23.81 4.17
C PRO A 242 -22.49 -24.87 4.03
N GLU A 243 -23.28 -25.09 5.08
CA GLU A 243 -24.35 -26.10 5.09
C GLU A 243 -25.46 -25.75 4.10
N LYS A 244 -25.92 -24.49 4.12
CA LYS A 244 -26.94 -24.02 3.17
C LYS A 244 -26.41 -24.03 1.74
N PHE A 245 -25.16 -23.63 1.56
CA PHE A 245 -24.49 -23.64 0.26
C PHE A 245 -24.41 -25.06 -0.32
N VAL A 246 -23.92 -26.03 0.46
CA VAL A 246 -23.70 -27.41 -0.01
C VAL A 246 -25.01 -28.13 -0.32
N VAL A 247 -26.07 -27.94 0.47
CA VAL A 247 -27.39 -28.52 0.14
C VAL A 247 -27.86 -28.02 -1.23
N SER A 248 -27.79 -26.71 -1.46
CA SER A 248 -28.13 -26.11 -2.75
C SER A 248 -27.23 -26.60 -3.89
N ALA A 249 -25.92 -26.72 -3.66
CA ALA A 249 -24.97 -27.17 -4.67
C ALA A 249 -25.21 -28.65 -5.05
N LEU A 250 -25.47 -29.52 -4.07
CA LEU A 250 -25.79 -30.93 -4.30
C LEU A 250 -27.13 -31.15 -5.01
N ASP A 251 -28.08 -30.23 -4.88
CA ASP A 251 -29.36 -30.31 -5.59
C ASP A 251 -29.28 -29.81 -7.05
N ARG A 252 -28.12 -29.27 -7.45
CA ARG A 252 -27.81 -28.73 -8.79
C ARG A 252 -26.73 -29.55 -9.52
N VAL A 253 -26.53 -30.79 -9.09
CA VAL A 253 -25.60 -31.74 -9.71
C VAL A 253 -26.20 -32.31 -11.00
N ALA A 254 -25.61 -31.93 -12.14
CA ALA A 254 -25.94 -32.40 -13.51
C ALA A 254 -25.34 -31.45 -14.56
N LEU A 255 -25.11 -30.19 -14.18
CA LEU A 255 -24.59 -29.17 -15.08
C LEU A 255 -23.06 -29.23 -15.12
N PRO A 256 -22.43 -29.05 -16.30
CA PRO A 256 -20.96 -28.95 -16.40
C PRO A 256 -20.41 -27.73 -15.64
N PHE A 257 -21.26 -26.73 -15.37
CA PHE A 257 -20.93 -25.52 -14.64
C PHE A 257 -22.09 -25.09 -13.73
N THR A 258 -21.78 -24.67 -12.50
CA THR A 258 -22.73 -23.97 -11.62
C THR A 258 -21.98 -23.15 -10.57
N THR A 259 -22.58 -22.09 -10.05
CA THR A 259 -22.04 -21.41 -8.84
C THR A 259 -22.45 -22.12 -7.54
N GLY A 260 -23.42 -23.04 -7.62
CA GLY A 260 -23.95 -23.80 -6.48
C GLY A 260 -25.01 -23.07 -5.66
N TYR A 261 -25.19 -21.76 -5.85
CA TYR A 261 -26.12 -20.95 -5.06
C TYR A 261 -26.73 -19.80 -5.85
N TRP A 262 -28.04 -19.58 -5.72
CA TRP A 262 -28.78 -18.69 -6.61
C TRP A 262 -28.35 -17.21 -6.55
N THR A 263 -27.87 -16.71 -5.40
CA THR A 263 -27.35 -15.33 -5.33
C THR A 263 -25.99 -15.20 -5.99
N HIS A 264 -25.16 -16.25 -5.98
CA HIS A 264 -23.91 -16.29 -6.71
C HIS A 264 -24.15 -16.37 -8.21
N ASP A 265 -25.19 -17.08 -8.65
CA ASP A 265 -25.66 -17.11 -10.04
C ASP A 265 -25.99 -15.68 -10.53
N ILE A 266 -26.70 -14.88 -9.74
CA ILE A 266 -26.98 -13.46 -10.06
C ILE A 266 -25.70 -12.64 -10.15
N GLN A 267 -24.79 -12.80 -9.18
CA GLN A 267 -23.51 -12.07 -9.16
C GLN A 267 -22.68 -12.37 -10.40
N GLU A 268 -22.55 -13.65 -10.77
CA GLU A 268 -21.81 -14.07 -11.95
C GLU A 268 -22.48 -13.57 -13.23
N PHE A 269 -23.82 -13.59 -13.32
CA PHE A 269 -24.53 -13.05 -14.47
C PHE A 269 -24.23 -11.55 -14.65
N ILE A 270 -24.41 -10.73 -13.60
CA ILE A 270 -24.12 -9.28 -13.65
C ILE A 270 -22.66 -9.03 -14.04
N GLN A 271 -21.73 -9.74 -13.41
CA GLN A 271 -20.30 -9.55 -13.67
C GLN A 271 -19.92 -9.96 -15.09
N SER A 272 -20.57 -10.98 -15.66
CA SER A 272 -20.35 -11.43 -17.04
C SER A 272 -20.88 -10.46 -18.12
N LEU A 273 -21.60 -9.40 -17.74
CA LEU A 273 -22.04 -8.34 -18.64
C LEU A 273 -21.05 -7.16 -18.68
N LEU A 274 -20.11 -7.08 -17.74
CA LEU A 274 -19.16 -5.98 -17.65
C LEU A 274 -17.96 -6.20 -18.60
N PRO A 275 -17.50 -5.16 -19.32
CA PRO A 275 -16.24 -5.21 -20.02
C PRO A 275 -15.07 -5.47 -19.06
N GLU A 276 -14.06 -6.22 -19.52
CA GLU A 276 -12.93 -6.65 -18.69
C GLU A 276 -12.19 -5.47 -18.05
N PHE A 277 -11.91 -4.39 -18.79
CA PHE A 277 -11.22 -3.21 -18.26
C PHE A 277 -11.98 -2.56 -17.08
N LEU A 278 -13.32 -2.55 -17.15
CA LEU A 278 -14.16 -1.98 -16.11
C LEU A 278 -14.21 -2.92 -14.90
N SER A 279 -14.31 -4.23 -15.14
CA SER A 279 -14.19 -5.24 -14.08
C SER A 279 -12.84 -5.15 -13.36
N ASN A 280 -11.74 -4.95 -14.10
CA ASN A 280 -10.40 -4.81 -13.54
C ASN A 280 -10.29 -3.55 -12.69
N LYS A 281 -10.81 -2.40 -13.16
CA LYS A 281 -10.87 -1.16 -12.37
C LYS A 281 -11.69 -1.32 -11.09
N ILE A 282 -12.89 -1.89 -11.18
CA ILE A 282 -13.74 -2.15 -10.01
C ILE A 282 -13.02 -3.09 -9.05
N THR A 283 -12.36 -4.13 -9.55
CA THR A 283 -11.63 -5.09 -8.70
C THR A 283 -10.44 -4.43 -8.02
N MET A 284 -9.64 -3.65 -8.75
CA MET A 284 -8.55 -2.85 -8.17
C MET A 284 -9.07 -1.85 -7.12
N HIS A 285 -10.27 -1.29 -7.32
CA HIS A 285 -10.88 -0.36 -6.37
C HIS A 285 -11.41 -1.06 -5.11
N VAL A 286 -12.12 -2.18 -5.27
CA VAL A 286 -12.71 -2.95 -4.16
C VAL A 286 -11.64 -3.71 -3.37
N LEU A 287 -10.71 -4.37 -4.06
CA LEU A 287 -9.61 -5.11 -3.43
C LEU A 287 -8.44 -4.21 -3.06
N GLY A 288 -8.30 -3.03 -3.67
CA GLY A 288 -7.33 -1.99 -3.29
C GLY A 288 -7.78 -1.14 -2.10
N GLY A 289 -8.96 -1.44 -1.52
CA GLY A 289 -9.44 -0.94 -0.24
C GLY A 289 -10.11 0.43 -0.30
N MET A 290 -11.40 0.49 0.01
CA MET A 290 -12.06 1.73 0.44
C MET A 290 -12.01 1.82 1.97
N SER A 291 -11.93 3.04 2.50
CA SER A 291 -12.10 3.29 3.93
C SER A 291 -13.59 3.41 4.26
N PHE A 292 -14.02 3.05 5.48
CA PHE A 292 -15.36 3.43 5.95
C PHE A 292 -15.47 4.93 6.30
N ILE A 293 -14.33 5.64 6.37
CA ILE A 293 -14.28 7.09 6.40
C ILE A 293 -14.45 7.60 4.97
N GLU A 294 -15.35 8.55 4.78
CA GLU A 294 -15.55 9.21 3.49
C GLU A 294 -14.32 10.08 3.16
N ILE A 295 -13.75 9.87 1.96
CA ILE A 295 -12.51 10.51 1.52
C ILE A 295 -12.72 11.07 0.13
N SER A 296 -12.45 12.38 -0.03
CA SER A 296 -12.42 13.01 -1.36
C SER A 296 -11.25 12.48 -2.19
N ILE A 297 -11.47 12.32 -3.50
CA ILE A 297 -10.44 11.91 -4.48
C ILE A 297 -9.22 12.84 -4.49
N ASP A 298 -9.42 14.11 -4.15
CA ASP A 298 -8.37 15.13 -4.08
C ASP A 298 -7.70 15.20 -2.70
N SER A 299 -8.15 14.40 -1.73
CA SER A 299 -7.57 14.38 -0.39
C SER A 299 -6.11 13.93 -0.44
N HIS A 300 -5.26 14.61 0.33
CA HIS A 300 -3.89 14.18 0.57
C HIS A 300 -3.80 12.90 1.39
N PHE A 301 -4.87 12.51 2.09
CA PHE A 301 -4.84 11.47 3.11
C PHE A 301 -5.79 10.31 2.80
N PRO A 302 -5.66 9.63 1.64
CA PRO A 302 -6.42 8.43 1.36
C PRO A 302 -5.89 7.24 2.18
N LEU A 303 -6.58 6.09 2.10
CA LEU A 303 -6.17 4.84 2.76
C LEU A 303 -4.77 4.36 2.31
N GLN A 304 -4.34 4.76 1.11
CA GLN A 304 -3.03 4.48 0.54
C GLN A 304 -1.92 5.36 1.15
N ASN A 305 -2.23 6.46 1.83
CA ASN A 305 -1.21 7.33 2.44
C ASN A 305 -0.94 6.94 3.89
N LEU A 306 -1.88 7.20 4.81
CA LEU A 306 -1.75 6.97 6.26
C LEU A 306 -0.44 7.51 6.88
N PRO A 307 -0.16 8.82 6.77
CA PRO A 307 1.05 9.41 7.33
C PRO A 307 0.94 9.55 8.85
N TYR A 308 2.08 9.53 9.53
CA TYR A 308 2.15 9.67 10.99
C TYR A 308 2.45 11.12 11.39
N GLY A 309 1.83 11.58 12.47
CA GLY A 309 2.06 12.91 13.03
C GLY A 309 1.81 12.95 14.53
N VAL A 310 2.15 14.09 15.14
CA VAL A 310 1.89 14.36 16.56
C VAL A 310 0.91 15.50 16.66
N PHE A 311 -0.16 15.30 17.43
CA PHE A 311 -1.22 16.30 17.59
C PHE A 311 -1.68 16.40 19.05
N SER A 312 -2.33 17.52 19.37
CA SER A 312 -3.15 17.68 20.57
C SER A 312 -4.48 18.32 20.19
N THR A 313 -5.41 18.37 21.13
CA THR A 313 -6.71 19.05 20.95
C THR A 313 -6.94 20.03 22.09
N LYS A 314 -7.94 20.91 21.97
CA LYS A 314 -8.34 21.80 23.08
C LYS A 314 -8.73 21.00 24.33
N ASP A 315 -9.42 19.88 24.14
CA ASP A 315 -9.90 19.03 25.24
C ASP A 315 -8.82 18.10 25.81
N ASN A 316 -7.73 17.87 25.08
CA ASN A 316 -6.60 17.08 25.54
C ASN A 316 -5.29 17.68 25.02
N ALA A 317 -4.66 18.46 25.89
CA ALA A 317 -3.43 19.18 25.64
C ALA A 317 -2.18 18.27 25.52
N LYS A 318 -2.26 16.99 25.91
CA LYS A 318 -1.13 16.06 25.79
C LYS A 318 -0.85 15.78 24.30
N PRO A 319 0.37 16.06 23.79
CA PRO A 319 0.77 15.63 22.46
C PRO A 319 0.75 14.11 22.35
N ARG A 320 0.22 13.58 21.26
CA ARG A 320 0.06 12.15 21.04
C ARG A 320 0.11 11.80 19.55
N ILE A 321 0.41 10.54 19.28
CA ILE A 321 0.62 10.05 17.93
C ILE A 321 -0.72 9.79 17.24
N GLY A 322 -0.85 10.30 16.01
CA GLY A 322 -2.01 10.08 15.16
C GLY A 322 -1.64 9.76 13.72
N VAL A 323 -2.62 9.24 12.99
CA VAL A 323 -2.54 8.97 11.55
C VAL A 323 -3.63 9.74 10.82
N ALA A 324 -3.26 10.46 9.75
CA ALA A 324 -4.25 11.19 8.95
C ALA A 324 -5.04 10.26 8.02
N ILE A 325 -6.36 10.46 7.95
CA ILE A 325 -7.26 9.75 7.04
C ILE A 325 -8.46 10.64 6.68
N GLY A 326 -8.59 11.00 5.40
CA GLY A 326 -9.56 12.00 4.94
C GLY A 326 -9.36 13.35 5.64
N THR A 327 -10.40 13.87 6.28
CA THR A 327 -10.35 15.09 7.11
C THR A 327 -10.06 14.80 8.59
N LYS A 328 -9.85 13.54 8.95
CA LYS A 328 -9.74 13.09 10.34
C LYS A 328 -8.31 12.67 10.69
N ILE A 329 -8.07 12.57 11.99
CA ILE A 329 -6.89 11.97 12.61
C ILE A 329 -7.37 10.78 13.44
N LEU A 330 -6.75 9.62 13.23
CA LEU A 330 -6.91 8.43 14.07
C LEU A 330 -5.86 8.46 15.19
N ASP A 331 -6.31 8.52 16.44
CA ASP A 331 -5.47 8.53 17.65
C ASP A 331 -4.96 7.12 17.96
N LEU A 332 -3.65 6.89 17.75
CA LEU A 332 -3.07 5.56 17.92
C LEU A 332 -3.02 5.14 19.39
N SER A 333 -2.98 6.09 20.33
CA SER A 333 -2.96 5.78 21.76
C SER A 333 -4.26 5.12 22.22
N VAL A 334 -5.39 5.50 21.60
CA VAL A 334 -6.73 4.97 21.89
C VAL A 334 -6.88 3.54 21.35
N ILE A 335 -6.35 3.28 20.15
CA ILE A 335 -6.50 1.98 19.47
C ILE A 335 -5.28 1.06 19.61
N LYS A 336 -4.26 1.43 20.40
CA LYS A 336 -2.99 0.68 20.54
C LYS A 336 -3.17 -0.83 20.84
N HIS A 337 -4.24 -1.17 21.55
CA HIS A 337 -4.57 -2.55 21.94
C HIS A 337 -5.03 -3.43 20.75
N LEU A 338 -5.38 -2.82 19.61
CA LEU A 338 -5.77 -3.51 18.39
C LEU A 338 -4.56 -3.96 17.54
N PHE A 339 -3.35 -3.60 17.94
CA PHE A 339 -2.10 -4.01 17.30
C PHE A 339 -1.50 -5.23 18.01
N ASN A 340 -1.95 -6.41 17.61
CA ASN A 340 -1.61 -7.70 18.22
C ASN A 340 -0.74 -8.59 17.32
N GLY A 341 -0.10 -8.00 16.30
CA GLY A 341 0.82 -8.69 15.40
C GLY A 341 2.14 -9.10 16.07
N PRO A 342 2.88 -10.04 15.47
CA PRO A 342 4.06 -10.65 16.08
C PRO A 342 5.21 -9.66 16.39
N HIS A 343 5.33 -8.56 15.66
CA HIS A 343 6.45 -7.62 15.83
C HIS A 343 6.14 -6.48 16.82
N LEU A 344 4.89 -6.02 16.87
CA LEU A 344 4.47 -4.90 17.72
C LEU A 344 3.84 -5.34 19.05
N ASN A 345 3.37 -6.60 19.17
CA ASN A 345 2.85 -7.11 20.43
C ASN A 345 3.89 -6.99 21.56
N GLY A 346 3.48 -6.45 22.70
CA GLY A 346 4.37 -6.12 23.83
C GLY A 346 5.15 -4.80 23.69
N LYS A 347 5.05 -4.09 22.56
CA LYS A 347 5.69 -2.78 22.31
C LYS A 347 4.68 -1.66 21.99
N GLN A 348 3.40 -1.88 22.24
CA GLN A 348 2.29 -0.96 21.90
C GLN A 348 2.35 0.38 22.64
N ASN A 349 3.10 0.46 23.74
CA ASN A 349 3.31 1.68 24.52
C ASN A 349 3.99 2.80 23.71
N VAL A 350 4.67 2.48 22.61
CA VAL A 350 5.23 3.51 21.70
C VAL A 350 4.18 4.48 21.17
N PHE A 351 2.90 4.10 21.10
CA PHE A 351 1.82 4.99 20.68
C PHE A 351 1.30 5.93 21.78
N GLU A 352 1.78 5.80 23.01
CA GLU A 352 1.44 6.70 24.13
C GLU A 352 2.45 7.85 24.32
N GLU A 353 3.54 7.79 23.56
CA GLU A 353 4.62 8.77 23.55
C GLU A 353 4.15 10.09 22.93
N THR A 354 4.89 11.15 23.24
CA THR A 354 4.63 12.50 22.73
C THR A 354 5.36 12.80 21.42
N THR A 355 6.17 11.85 20.92
CA THR A 355 7.01 11.97 19.73
C THR A 355 7.17 10.60 19.05
N LEU A 356 7.39 10.57 17.74
CA LEU A 356 7.51 9.32 16.98
C LEU A 356 8.84 8.57 17.16
N ASN A 357 9.85 9.13 17.83
CA ASN A 357 11.20 8.54 17.92
C ASN A 357 11.21 7.06 18.35
N LYS A 358 10.44 6.68 19.37
CA LYS A 358 10.40 5.27 19.81
C LYS A 358 9.77 4.36 18.77
N PHE A 359 8.71 4.80 18.09
CA PHE A 359 8.12 4.04 17.00
C PHE A 359 9.07 3.92 15.79
N MET A 360 9.74 5.02 15.43
CA MET A 360 10.82 5.02 14.43
C MET A 360 11.93 4.04 14.83
N SER A 361 12.28 3.91 16.11
CA SER A 361 13.36 2.99 16.53
C SER A 361 13.07 1.51 16.31
N LEU A 362 11.80 1.12 16.14
CA LEU A 362 11.39 -0.29 16.06
C LEU A 362 11.69 -0.97 14.71
N GLY A 363 12.00 -0.18 13.68
CA GLY A 363 12.42 -0.68 12.37
C GLY A 363 11.28 -1.15 11.44
N LYS A 364 11.68 -1.42 10.20
CA LYS A 364 10.79 -1.63 9.04
C LYS A 364 9.73 -2.70 9.22
N ALA A 365 10.05 -3.82 9.88
CA ALA A 365 9.08 -4.89 10.13
C ALA A 365 7.88 -4.41 10.97
N VAL A 366 8.12 -3.59 11.99
CA VAL A 366 7.05 -3.03 12.84
C VAL A 366 6.26 -1.97 12.09
N TRP A 367 6.92 -1.12 11.29
CA TRP A 367 6.23 -0.10 10.50
C TRP A 367 5.27 -0.72 9.48
N LYS A 368 5.72 -1.77 8.77
CA LYS A 368 4.90 -2.54 7.83
C LYS A 368 3.71 -3.20 8.52
N GLU A 369 3.94 -3.91 9.62
CA GLU A 369 2.87 -4.55 10.40
C GLU A 369 1.83 -3.51 10.89
N THR A 370 2.31 -2.37 11.39
CA THR A 370 1.44 -1.28 11.87
C THR A 370 0.59 -0.72 10.72
N ARG A 371 1.22 -0.43 9.58
CA ARG A 371 0.56 0.11 8.39
C ARG A 371 -0.50 -0.86 7.86
N GLN A 372 -0.17 -2.13 7.71
CA GLN A 372 -1.10 -3.16 7.27
C GLN A 372 -2.30 -3.24 8.21
N ARG A 373 -2.05 -3.24 9.53
CA ARG A 373 -3.12 -3.27 10.53
C ARG A 373 -4.01 -2.03 10.47
N LEU A 374 -3.45 -0.86 10.22
CA LEU A 374 -4.22 0.37 10.02
C LEU A 374 -5.09 0.30 8.76
N GLN A 375 -4.55 -0.20 7.64
CA GLN A 375 -5.31 -0.38 6.39
C GLN A 375 -6.48 -1.33 6.60
N GLU A 376 -6.27 -2.45 7.30
CA GLU A 376 -7.35 -3.36 7.70
C GLU A 376 -8.38 -2.67 8.57
N LEU A 377 -7.95 -2.03 9.67
CA LEU A 377 -8.86 -1.41 10.63
C LEU A 377 -9.71 -0.30 10.00
N LEU A 378 -9.15 0.44 9.05
CA LEU A 378 -9.81 1.54 8.35
C LEU A 378 -10.62 1.09 7.13
N SER A 379 -10.45 -0.14 6.64
CA SER A 379 -11.21 -0.67 5.51
C SER A 379 -12.71 -0.73 5.79
N ASP A 380 -13.52 -0.43 4.77
CA ASP A 380 -14.97 -0.56 4.77
C ASP A 380 -15.48 -1.98 5.05
N THR A 381 -14.64 -3.00 4.85
CA THR A 381 -14.95 -4.41 5.12
C THR A 381 -14.66 -4.86 6.56
N CYS A 382 -13.83 -4.11 7.30
CA CYS A 382 -13.44 -4.48 8.66
C CYS A 382 -14.41 -3.89 9.69
N THR A 383 -15.10 -4.77 10.43
CA THR A 383 -16.09 -4.35 11.43
C THR A 383 -15.47 -3.91 12.75
N THR A 384 -14.20 -4.28 13.02
CA THR A 384 -13.56 -4.11 14.34
C THR A 384 -13.59 -2.66 14.83
N LEU A 385 -13.12 -1.73 14.01
CA LEU A 385 -13.20 -0.30 14.33
C LEU A 385 -14.48 0.31 13.78
N LYS A 386 -14.92 -0.07 12.57
CA LYS A 386 -16.09 0.51 11.89
C LYS A 386 -17.37 0.45 12.73
N ASP A 387 -17.67 -0.69 13.36
CA ASP A 387 -18.95 -0.92 14.04
C ASP A 387 -18.90 -0.58 15.54
N ASP A 388 -17.71 -0.34 16.10
CA ASP A 388 -17.55 0.10 17.49
C ASP A 388 -17.71 1.62 17.59
N VAL A 389 -18.95 2.05 17.76
CA VAL A 389 -19.33 3.47 17.81
C VAL A 389 -18.62 4.23 18.94
N GLU A 390 -18.49 3.61 20.11
CA GLU A 390 -17.88 4.25 21.29
C GLU A 390 -16.37 4.39 21.12
N LEU A 391 -15.69 3.37 20.59
CA LEU A 391 -14.28 3.45 20.29
C LEU A 391 -14.01 4.48 19.19
N ARG A 392 -14.81 4.49 18.10
CA ARG A 392 -14.66 5.47 17.01
C ARG A 392 -14.81 6.91 17.50
N LYS A 393 -15.81 7.17 18.34
CA LYS A 393 -16.04 8.51 18.89
C LYS A 393 -14.84 9.02 19.68
N LYS A 394 -14.09 8.12 20.34
CA LYS A 394 -12.87 8.46 21.09
C LYS A 394 -11.61 8.50 20.23
N ALA A 395 -11.54 7.64 19.21
CA ALA A 395 -10.35 7.43 18.42
C ALA A 395 -10.18 8.42 17.27
N PHE A 396 -11.26 9.08 16.80
CA PHE A 396 -11.20 10.04 15.70
C PHE A 396 -11.35 11.48 16.16
N VAL A 397 -10.53 12.36 15.58
CA VAL A 397 -10.56 13.81 15.77
C VAL A 397 -10.58 14.48 14.40
N GLU A 398 -11.30 15.59 14.23
CA GLU A 398 -11.22 16.38 12.99
C GLU A 398 -9.89 17.14 12.91
N GLN A 399 -9.25 17.16 11.74
CA GLN A 399 -7.95 17.82 11.56
C GLN A 399 -8.00 19.33 11.89
N ASN A 400 -9.12 20.00 11.64
CA ASN A 400 -9.30 21.43 11.93
C ASN A 400 -9.46 21.73 13.44
N GLU A 401 -9.73 20.72 14.27
CA GLU A 401 -9.79 20.83 15.73
C GLU A 401 -8.45 20.47 16.40
N ALA A 402 -7.52 19.91 15.62
CA ALA A 402 -6.23 19.48 16.09
C ALA A 402 -5.17 20.58 15.95
N LYS A 403 -4.30 20.67 16.97
CA LYS A 403 -3.04 21.41 16.89
C LYS A 403 -1.93 20.41 16.61
N MET A 404 -1.25 20.57 15.47
CA MET A 404 -0.09 19.76 15.12
C MET A 404 1.17 20.24 15.87
N HIS A 405 2.07 19.30 16.14
CA HIS A 405 3.38 19.54 16.76
C HIS A 405 4.49 18.97 15.88
N LEU A 406 5.75 19.26 16.21
CA LEU A 406 6.88 18.56 15.59
C LEU A 406 6.72 17.04 15.78
N PRO A 407 6.87 16.24 14.71
CA PRO A 407 6.53 14.82 14.76
C PRO A 407 7.57 13.98 15.53
N ALA A 408 8.79 14.48 15.68
CA ALA A 408 9.86 13.83 16.41
C ALA A 408 10.72 14.86 17.15
N GLN A 409 11.43 14.40 18.18
CA GLN A 409 12.56 15.12 18.74
C GLN A 409 13.76 14.91 17.83
N ILE A 410 14.16 15.97 17.12
CA ILE A 410 15.27 15.92 16.16
C ILE A 410 16.58 16.02 16.93
N GLY A 411 17.41 14.97 16.87
CA GLY A 411 18.73 14.95 17.49
C GLY A 411 19.69 15.82 16.69
N ASP A 412 19.98 15.39 15.47
CA ASP A 412 20.76 16.13 14.49
C ASP A 412 19.94 16.43 13.23
N TYR A 413 20.28 17.56 12.60
CA TYR A 413 19.77 17.96 11.30
C TYR A 413 20.96 18.16 10.36
N THR A 414 20.92 17.49 9.21
CA THR A 414 21.89 17.67 8.13
C THR A 414 21.17 18.12 6.88
N ASP A 415 21.72 19.14 6.23
CA ASP A 415 21.23 19.67 4.98
C ASP A 415 22.18 19.31 3.85
N PHE A 416 21.65 18.69 2.79
CA PHE A 416 22.45 18.34 1.63
C PHE A 416 22.36 19.41 0.54
N TYR A 417 23.07 19.19 -0.57
CA TYR A 417 23.11 20.11 -1.70
C TYR A 417 22.98 19.35 -3.02
N CYS A 418 21.90 18.58 -3.17
CA CYS A 418 21.85 17.46 -4.12
C CYS A 418 21.08 17.70 -5.43
N SER A 419 20.48 18.88 -5.65
CA SER A 419 19.91 19.27 -6.95
C SER A 419 21.01 19.84 -7.86
N LYS A 420 21.19 19.25 -9.05
CA LYS A 420 22.23 19.67 -10.00
C LYS A 420 21.90 21.02 -10.61
N GLU A 421 20.64 21.23 -10.92
CA GLU A 421 20.09 22.47 -11.46
C GLU A 421 20.31 23.60 -10.46
N HIS A 422 19.95 23.40 -9.20
CA HIS A 422 20.17 24.40 -8.15
C HIS A 422 21.66 24.74 -7.98
N ALA A 423 22.52 23.71 -7.86
CA ALA A 423 23.96 23.89 -7.73
C ALA A 423 24.57 24.65 -8.93
N THR A 424 24.09 24.34 -10.14
CA THR A 424 24.52 25.00 -11.38
C THR A 424 24.03 26.46 -11.44
N ASN A 425 22.80 26.73 -11.04
CA ASN A 425 22.22 28.07 -11.02
C ASN A 425 22.98 28.99 -10.06
N VAL A 426 23.14 28.57 -8.81
CA VAL A 426 23.92 29.31 -7.80
C VAL A 426 25.35 29.49 -8.27
N GLY A 427 26.00 28.41 -8.72
CA GLY A 427 27.35 28.46 -9.26
C GLY A 427 27.51 29.47 -10.40
N THR A 428 26.57 29.50 -11.34
CA THR A 428 26.58 30.45 -12.47
C THR A 428 26.50 31.90 -11.98
N MET A 429 25.68 32.20 -10.98
CA MET A 429 25.53 33.56 -10.43
C MET A 429 26.77 34.07 -9.69
N PHE A 430 27.58 33.18 -9.11
CA PHE A 430 28.73 33.54 -8.28
C PHE A 430 30.09 33.33 -8.95
N ARG A 431 30.23 32.32 -9.82
CA ARG A 431 31.49 31.91 -10.45
C ARG A 431 31.45 31.90 -11.98
N GLY A 432 30.29 32.21 -12.57
CA GLY A 432 30.06 32.13 -14.01
C GLY A 432 29.74 30.71 -14.50
N LYS A 433 29.21 30.62 -15.73
CA LYS A 433 28.66 29.39 -16.30
C LYS A 433 29.68 28.26 -16.44
N GLU A 434 30.94 28.59 -16.76
CA GLU A 434 32.01 27.62 -16.98
C GLU A 434 32.47 26.93 -15.69
N ASN A 435 32.36 27.60 -14.55
CA ASN A 435 32.82 27.12 -13.24
C ASN A 435 31.65 26.94 -12.25
N ALA A 436 30.47 26.61 -12.78
CA ALA A 436 29.24 26.56 -12.00
C ALA A 436 29.31 25.47 -10.91
N LEU A 437 29.67 24.24 -11.25
CA LEU A 437 29.81 23.17 -10.25
C LEU A 437 31.23 23.11 -9.72
N ASN A 438 31.38 22.97 -8.40
CA ASN A 438 32.68 22.65 -7.81
C ASN A 438 33.09 21.21 -8.19
N PRO A 439 34.40 20.91 -8.29
CA PRO A 439 34.87 19.61 -8.76
C PRO A 439 34.30 18.41 -7.99
N ASN A 440 34.10 18.54 -6.68
CA ASN A 440 33.61 17.47 -5.81
C ASN A 440 32.12 17.14 -5.97
N TRP A 441 31.32 18.06 -6.51
CA TRP A 441 29.85 17.99 -6.45
C TRP A 441 29.28 16.76 -7.17
N LEU A 442 29.90 16.35 -8.28
CA LEU A 442 29.50 15.17 -9.05
C LEU A 442 30.08 13.86 -8.50
N HIS A 443 30.92 13.90 -7.46
CA HIS A 443 31.57 12.72 -6.88
C HIS A 443 31.03 12.31 -5.52
N LEU A 444 30.45 13.25 -4.76
CA LEU A 444 29.82 12.98 -3.48
C LEU A 444 28.63 13.92 -3.25
N PRO A 445 27.59 13.48 -2.52
CA PRO A 445 26.51 14.36 -2.09
C PRO A 445 27.02 15.31 -1.01
N VAL A 446 27.36 16.54 -1.40
CA VAL A 446 27.82 17.58 -0.47
C VAL A 446 26.70 17.92 0.51
N GLY A 447 27.04 18.10 1.79
CA GLY A 447 26.11 18.53 2.82
C GLY A 447 26.84 19.15 4.02
N TYR A 448 26.07 19.74 4.93
CA TYR A 448 26.56 20.39 6.14
C TYR A 448 25.59 20.17 7.31
N HIS A 449 26.08 20.32 8.53
CA HIS A 449 25.24 20.23 9.72
C HIS A 449 24.38 21.50 9.84
N GLY A 450 23.07 21.33 9.80
CA GLY A 450 22.09 22.38 10.04
C GLY A 450 21.85 22.59 11.54
N ARG A 451 20.82 23.38 11.88
CA ARG A 451 20.48 23.67 13.27
C ARG A 451 19.16 23.03 13.69
N ALA A 452 19.24 21.94 14.46
CA ALA A 452 18.06 21.22 14.94
C ALA A 452 17.11 22.08 15.81
N SER A 453 17.65 22.97 16.66
CA SER A 453 16.83 23.74 17.62
C SER A 453 15.89 24.77 16.97
N SER A 454 16.15 25.17 15.73
CA SER A 454 15.37 26.16 14.99
C SER A 454 14.43 25.53 13.98
N ILE A 455 14.30 24.19 13.98
CA ILE A 455 13.28 23.50 13.20
C ILE A 455 11.94 23.69 13.89
N VAL A 456 10.98 24.23 13.16
CA VAL A 456 9.63 24.55 13.63
C VAL A 456 8.57 23.88 12.77
N ILE A 457 7.39 23.67 13.36
CA ILE A 457 6.27 23.07 12.64
C ILE A 457 5.60 24.11 11.73
N SER A 458 5.06 23.64 10.61
CA SER A 458 4.21 24.41 9.69
C SER A 458 3.20 25.31 10.43
N GLY A 459 3.08 26.56 9.97
CA GLY A 459 2.26 27.61 10.57
C GLY A 459 2.97 28.47 11.61
N THR A 460 4.24 28.18 11.92
CA THR A 460 5.06 29.04 12.79
C THR A 460 5.57 30.25 12.02
N ASP A 461 5.35 31.45 12.56
CA ASP A 461 5.88 32.70 12.02
C ASP A 461 7.42 32.72 12.03
N ILE A 462 8.02 33.22 10.96
CA ILE A 462 9.47 33.33 10.80
C ILE A 462 9.86 34.80 10.85
N ARG A 463 10.67 35.17 11.84
CA ARG A 463 11.14 36.55 11.97
C ARG A 463 12.30 36.82 11.03
N ARG A 464 12.22 37.93 10.27
CA ARG A 464 13.35 38.40 9.47
C ARG A 464 14.58 38.61 10.39
N PRO A 465 15.72 37.97 10.10
CA PRO A 465 16.90 38.09 10.94
C PRO A 465 17.58 39.45 10.74
N ASN A 466 18.17 39.94 11.82
CA ASN A 466 19.23 40.96 11.76
C ASN A 466 20.58 40.24 11.71
N GLY A 467 21.55 40.81 11.00
CA GLY A 467 22.89 40.23 10.92
C GLY A 467 23.90 41.14 10.26
N GLN A 468 25.13 40.66 10.17
CA GLN A 468 26.19 41.35 9.44
C GLN A 468 26.06 41.07 7.94
N THR A 469 26.20 42.13 7.13
CA THR A 469 26.23 42.04 5.67
C THR A 469 27.37 42.89 5.13
N CYS A 470 27.89 42.55 3.95
CA CYS A 470 28.89 43.35 3.25
C CYS A 470 28.41 43.65 1.82
N PRO A 471 27.54 44.65 1.61
CA PRO A 471 26.99 44.98 0.29
C PRO A 471 28.06 45.56 -0.66
N ASP A 472 29.03 46.27 -0.11
CA ASP A 472 30.14 46.93 -0.80
C ASP A 472 31.44 46.37 -0.22
N GLU A 473 32.13 45.52 -0.99
CA GLU A 473 33.36 44.84 -0.56
C GLU A 473 34.54 45.82 -0.36
N SER A 474 34.41 47.08 -0.76
CA SER A 474 35.40 48.14 -0.49
C SER A 474 35.21 48.84 0.87
N LYS A 475 34.14 48.52 1.62
CA LYS A 475 33.80 49.15 2.90
C LYS A 475 33.67 48.12 4.03
N PRO A 476 33.76 48.53 5.31
CA PRO A 476 33.46 47.65 6.43
C PRO A 476 32.04 47.08 6.36
N PRO A 477 31.81 45.86 6.91
CA PRO A 477 30.47 45.28 6.98
C PRO A 477 29.55 46.12 7.86
N THR A 478 28.25 46.02 7.60
CA THR A 478 27.19 46.71 8.36
C THR A 478 26.31 45.70 9.09
N PHE A 479 25.77 46.09 10.25
CA PHE A 479 24.77 45.32 10.97
C PHE A 479 23.37 45.89 10.69
N GLY A 480 22.43 45.04 10.31
CA GLY A 480 21.09 45.48 9.96
C GLY A 480 20.14 44.34 9.60
N ASN A 481 18.93 44.72 9.19
CA ASN A 481 17.92 43.77 8.72
C ASN A 481 18.38 43.08 7.43
N CYS A 482 18.17 41.77 7.33
CA CYS A 482 18.34 41.01 6.09
C CYS A 482 17.49 41.61 4.96
N LYS A 483 18.12 41.92 3.82
CA LYS A 483 17.48 42.48 2.62
C LYS A 483 17.14 41.42 1.59
N LEU A 484 17.82 40.27 1.62
CA LEU A 484 17.68 39.19 0.65
C LEU A 484 17.15 37.92 1.33
N LEU A 485 15.96 38.02 1.93
CA LEU A 485 15.30 36.89 2.61
C LEU A 485 14.63 35.97 1.59
N ASP A 486 14.83 34.67 1.75
CA ASP A 486 14.51 33.67 0.74
C ASP A 486 13.89 32.42 1.38
N PHE A 487 13.18 31.65 0.56
CA PHE A 487 12.77 30.28 0.87
C PHE A 487 13.69 29.30 0.12
N GLU A 488 13.74 28.07 0.60
CA GLU A 488 14.33 26.94 -0.13
C GLU A 488 13.33 25.79 -0.12
N LEU A 489 12.81 25.42 -1.29
CA LEU A 489 11.93 24.27 -1.45
C LEU A 489 12.73 22.99 -1.24
N GLU A 490 12.41 22.25 -0.19
CA GLU A 490 13.08 21.00 0.13
C GLU A 490 12.11 19.89 0.51
N MET A 491 12.64 18.67 0.54
CA MET A 491 12.08 17.57 1.29
C MET A 491 13.12 17.07 2.27
N ALA A 492 12.66 16.46 3.36
CA ALA A 492 13.56 15.86 4.33
C ALA A 492 13.02 14.53 4.82
N PHE A 493 13.92 13.58 5.09
CA PHE A 493 13.54 12.28 5.62
C PHE A 493 13.99 12.12 7.07
N PHE A 494 13.16 11.42 7.83
CA PHE A 494 13.49 11.01 9.19
C PHE A 494 14.23 9.68 9.18
N VAL A 495 15.33 9.62 9.94
CA VAL A 495 16.04 8.38 10.20
C VAL A 495 15.20 7.48 11.12
N GLY A 496 15.09 6.21 10.75
CA GLY A 496 14.42 5.16 11.53
C GLY A 496 15.33 3.96 11.77
N GLY A 497 14.75 2.87 12.26
CA GLY A 497 15.49 1.70 12.71
C GLY A 497 16.25 1.99 14.01
N PRO A 498 17.09 1.08 14.50
CA PRO A 498 17.85 1.31 15.73
C PRO A 498 18.96 2.38 15.60
N GLY A 499 19.13 2.99 14.42
CA GLY A 499 20.34 3.77 14.08
C GLY A 499 21.55 2.86 13.85
N ASN A 500 22.68 3.45 13.50
CA ASN A 500 23.96 2.73 13.37
C ASN A 500 24.91 3.07 14.53
N GLN A 501 25.81 2.15 14.86
CA GLN A 501 26.83 2.40 15.87
C GLN A 501 27.89 3.36 15.33
N GLN A 502 28.51 4.12 16.23
CA GLN A 502 29.63 4.98 15.86
C GLN A 502 30.79 4.12 15.35
N GLY A 503 31.32 4.47 14.18
CA GLY A 503 32.33 3.69 13.47
C GLY A 503 31.77 2.61 12.53
N GLU A 504 30.45 2.40 12.48
CA GLU A 504 29.80 1.40 11.62
C GLU A 504 28.94 2.06 10.52
N PRO A 505 29.44 2.16 9.28
CA PRO A 505 28.69 2.77 8.19
C PRO A 505 27.44 1.99 7.77
N ILE A 506 26.41 2.69 7.31
CA ILE A 506 25.25 2.09 6.65
C ILE A 506 25.59 1.90 5.17
N THR A 507 25.45 0.66 4.69
CA THR A 507 25.71 0.33 3.28
C THR A 507 24.48 0.59 2.41
N MET A 508 24.69 0.75 1.10
CA MET A 508 23.61 0.99 0.13
C MET A 508 22.48 -0.05 0.22
N ASN A 509 22.81 -1.32 0.40
CA ASN A 509 21.82 -2.41 0.47
C ASN A 509 20.96 -2.37 1.74
N LYS A 510 21.41 -1.66 2.79
CA LYS A 510 20.68 -1.51 4.05
C LYS A 510 19.97 -0.17 4.19
N ALA A 511 20.22 0.80 3.30
CA ALA A 511 19.73 2.17 3.45
C ALA A 511 18.19 2.24 3.64
N ASP A 512 17.43 1.38 2.97
CA ASP A 512 15.96 1.34 3.06
C ASP A 512 15.42 0.91 4.44
N GLU A 513 16.26 0.35 5.31
CA GLU A 513 15.89 0.00 6.69
C GLU A 513 15.95 1.21 7.63
N TYR A 514 16.63 2.28 7.21
CA TYR A 514 16.93 3.46 8.05
C TYR A 514 16.21 4.72 7.61
N ILE A 515 15.42 4.69 6.53
CA ILE A 515 14.61 5.84 6.09
C ILE A 515 13.15 5.55 6.45
N PHE A 516 12.63 6.24 7.47
CA PHE A 516 11.26 6.02 7.95
C PHE A 516 10.22 6.62 7.01
N GLY A 517 10.42 7.88 6.61
CA GLY A 517 9.49 8.61 5.77
C GLY A 517 9.92 10.06 5.57
N LEU A 518 9.15 10.78 4.77
CA LEU A 518 9.46 12.10 4.23
C LEU A 518 8.48 13.17 4.73
N VAL A 519 8.98 14.41 4.80
CA VAL A 519 8.22 15.65 5.01
C VAL A 519 8.62 16.69 3.96
N ILE A 520 7.78 17.70 3.75
CA ILE A 520 8.17 18.92 3.03
C ILE A 520 8.92 19.82 3.99
N MET A 521 9.92 20.53 3.49
CA MET A 521 10.75 21.41 4.28
C MET A 521 10.98 22.74 3.56
N ASN A 522 11.03 23.83 4.34
CA ASN A 522 11.48 25.14 3.91
C ASN A 522 12.70 25.57 4.74
N ASP A 523 13.87 25.61 4.12
CA ASP A 523 15.09 26.09 4.78
C ASP A 523 15.30 27.59 4.54
N TRP A 524 14.67 28.40 5.40
CA TRP A 524 14.66 29.85 5.26
C TRP A 524 16.08 30.42 5.25
N SER A 525 16.33 31.34 4.33
CA SER A 525 17.69 31.75 4.01
C SER A 525 17.85 33.25 3.92
N ALA A 526 18.84 33.80 4.63
CA ALA A 526 19.21 35.22 4.55
C ALA A 526 20.46 35.39 3.66
N ARG A 527 20.26 35.56 2.35
CA ARG A 527 21.33 35.42 1.33
C ARG A 527 22.47 36.43 1.44
N ASP A 528 22.17 37.63 1.89
CA ASP A 528 23.16 38.70 2.11
C ASP A 528 24.04 38.44 3.33
N ILE A 529 23.45 37.92 4.41
CA ILE A 529 24.21 37.43 5.57
C ILE A 529 25.06 36.22 5.15
N GLN A 530 24.44 35.26 4.43
CA GLN A 530 25.10 34.03 3.99
C GLN A 530 26.35 34.33 3.17
N LYS A 531 26.24 35.22 2.17
CA LYS A 531 27.36 35.59 1.30
C LYS A 531 28.57 36.09 2.09
N TRP A 532 28.33 36.82 3.18
CA TRP A 532 29.41 37.38 4.01
C TRP A 532 30.03 36.35 4.94
N GLU A 533 29.24 35.47 5.55
CA GLU A 533 29.73 34.58 6.62
C GLU A 533 30.27 33.22 6.14
N TYR A 534 29.84 32.72 4.98
CA TYR A 534 29.99 31.28 4.69
C TYR A 534 31.41 30.82 4.34
N VAL A 535 32.33 31.74 4.03
CA VAL A 535 33.71 31.36 3.68
C VAL A 535 34.58 31.45 4.95
N PRO A 536 35.30 30.38 5.35
CA PRO A 536 35.39 29.05 4.72
C PRO A 536 34.47 27.97 5.33
N LEU A 537 33.70 28.28 6.37
CA LEU A 537 33.11 27.27 7.25
C LEU A 537 31.71 26.77 6.85
N GLY A 538 31.13 27.34 5.80
CA GLY A 538 29.77 27.05 5.34
C GLY A 538 28.69 27.94 5.98
N PRO A 539 27.41 27.76 5.58
CA PRO A 539 26.29 28.56 6.07
C PRO A 539 26.09 28.43 7.58
N PHE A 540 25.72 29.52 8.27
CA PHE A 540 25.52 29.50 9.71
C PHE A 540 24.31 30.35 10.17
N ASN A 541 24.50 31.63 10.52
CA ASN A 541 23.41 32.50 10.99
C ASN A 541 22.38 32.79 9.91
N ALA A 542 22.79 32.68 8.65
CA ALA A 542 21.91 32.83 7.52
C ALA A 542 20.91 31.68 7.32
N LYS A 543 21.00 30.61 8.12
CA LYS A 543 20.12 29.43 8.08
C LYS A 543 19.53 29.09 9.45
N ASN A 544 20.30 29.28 10.53
CA ASN A 544 19.91 28.85 11.89
C ASN A 544 18.77 29.66 12.55
N PHE A 545 18.20 30.65 11.86
CA PHE A 545 17.13 31.50 12.40
C PHE A 545 15.74 30.86 12.27
N GLY A 546 15.56 29.89 11.38
CA GLY A 546 14.31 29.17 11.24
C GLY A 546 14.33 28.20 10.06
N THR A 547 13.81 27.01 10.28
CA THR A 547 13.58 25.99 9.25
C THR A 547 12.20 25.39 9.50
N THR A 548 11.32 25.33 8.51
CA THR A 548 9.95 24.83 8.72
C THR A 548 9.77 23.46 8.09
N ILE A 549 9.05 22.55 8.75
CA ILE A 549 8.64 21.25 8.17
C ILE A 549 7.12 21.03 8.19
N SER A 550 6.61 20.25 7.24
CA SER A 550 5.22 19.77 7.28
C SER A 550 5.01 18.77 8.43
N PRO A 551 3.79 18.68 8.98
CA PRO A 551 3.56 17.91 10.22
C PRO A 551 3.36 16.40 10.02
N TRP A 552 3.09 15.97 8.79
CA TRP A 552 2.74 14.59 8.45
C TRP A 552 3.92 13.90 7.77
N ILE A 553 4.47 12.89 8.44
CA ILE A 553 5.52 12.04 7.87
C ILE A 553 4.88 10.97 7.01
N VAL A 554 5.05 11.10 5.69
CA VAL A 554 4.62 10.09 4.72
C VAL A 554 5.67 8.99 4.66
N THR A 555 5.28 7.76 5.01
CA THR A 555 6.22 6.63 5.07
C THR A 555 6.78 6.24 3.71
N MET A 556 7.99 5.66 3.69
CA MET A 556 8.56 5.11 2.46
C MET A 556 7.67 4.02 1.84
N ASP A 557 6.98 3.20 2.64
CA ASP A 557 6.04 2.17 2.13
C ASP A 557 4.83 2.79 1.40
N ALA A 558 4.40 4.00 1.78
CA ALA A 558 3.35 4.72 1.06
C ALA A 558 3.86 5.26 -0.29
N LEU A 559 5.14 5.61 -0.37
CA LEU A 559 5.76 6.20 -1.55
C LEU A 559 6.34 5.19 -2.52
N GLU A 560 6.17 3.89 -2.26
CA GLU A 560 6.63 2.83 -3.16
C GLU A 560 6.04 2.96 -4.57
N CYS A 561 4.77 3.38 -4.68
CA CYS A 561 4.14 3.65 -5.98
C CYS A 561 4.69 4.89 -6.70
N ALA A 562 5.40 5.77 -5.99
CA ALA A 562 6.05 6.94 -6.55
C ALA A 562 7.48 6.66 -7.04
N LEU A 563 8.03 5.47 -6.80
CA LEU A 563 9.39 5.12 -7.19
C LEU A 563 9.57 5.19 -8.71
N CYS A 564 10.64 5.84 -9.15
CA CYS A 564 10.96 6.00 -10.56
C CYS A 564 12.48 6.09 -10.80
N ASN A 565 12.87 6.07 -12.08
CA ASN A 565 14.27 6.30 -12.47
C ASN A 565 14.64 7.76 -12.21
N GLY A 566 15.76 7.96 -11.51
CA GLY A 566 16.36 9.28 -11.30
C GLY A 566 17.24 9.73 -12.46
N PRO A 567 17.89 10.90 -12.33
CA PRO A 567 18.86 11.39 -13.29
C PRO A 567 20.04 10.41 -13.47
N ILE A 568 20.57 10.33 -14.68
CA ILE A 568 21.79 9.55 -14.95
C ILE A 568 22.99 10.28 -14.33
N GLN A 569 23.76 9.56 -13.52
CA GLN A 569 24.96 10.09 -12.90
C GLN A 569 26.19 9.87 -13.78
N ASP A 570 26.70 10.95 -14.34
CA ASP A 570 27.98 11.04 -15.05
C ASP A 570 28.88 12.10 -14.38
N PRO A 571 30.10 11.75 -13.92
CA PRO A 571 30.70 10.41 -13.92
C PRO A 571 29.98 9.41 -13.01
N LYS A 572 30.19 8.11 -13.25
CA LYS A 572 29.68 7.05 -12.39
C LYS A 572 30.24 7.23 -10.96
N PRO A 573 29.39 7.23 -9.91
CA PRO A 573 29.85 7.31 -8.53
C PRO A 573 30.75 6.13 -8.13
N LEU A 574 31.53 6.34 -7.06
CA LEU A 574 32.30 5.26 -6.43
C LEU A 574 31.39 4.12 -5.95
N GLY A 575 31.96 2.93 -5.79
CA GLY A 575 31.20 1.70 -5.51
C GLY A 575 30.25 1.78 -4.33
N TYR A 576 30.62 2.48 -3.25
CA TYR A 576 29.76 2.63 -2.07
C TYR A 576 28.48 3.46 -2.30
N LEU A 577 28.48 4.33 -3.33
CA LEU A 577 27.32 5.13 -3.74
C LEU A 577 26.61 4.56 -4.98
N THR A 578 27.08 3.46 -5.55
CA THR A 578 26.46 2.87 -6.74
C THR A 578 25.13 2.21 -6.36
N GLN A 579 24.09 2.46 -7.17
CA GLN A 579 22.76 1.88 -7.02
C GLN A 579 22.45 0.96 -8.20
N GLN A 580 21.71 -0.11 -7.97
CA GLN A 580 21.29 -1.06 -9.01
C GLN A 580 19.82 -0.88 -9.42
N GLU A 581 19.02 -0.29 -8.54
CA GLU A 581 17.57 -0.16 -8.68
C GLU A 581 17.14 1.31 -8.74
N PRO A 582 15.92 1.60 -9.24
CA PRO A 582 15.32 2.92 -9.14
C PRO A 582 15.36 3.46 -7.71
N SER A 583 15.72 4.74 -7.56
CA SER A 583 15.96 5.36 -6.24
C SER A 583 15.39 6.78 -6.10
N ALA A 584 14.77 7.29 -7.16
CA ALA A 584 14.10 8.58 -7.18
C ALA A 584 12.59 8.41 -6.96
N PHE A 585 11.92 9.51 -6.60
CA PHE A 585 10.48 9.50 -6.34
C PHE A 585 9.80 10.60 -7.14
N ASN A 586 8.78 10.24 -7.92
CA ASN A 586 7.96 11.17 -8.68
C ASN A 586 6.95 11.87 -7.76
N ILE A 587 7.41 12.87 -7.01
CA ILE A 587 6.58 13.66 -6.09
C ILE A 587 6.51 15.07 -6.65
N ASP A 588 5.33 15.49 -7.07
CA ASP A 588 5.09 16.86 -7.53
C ASP A 588 5.15 17.79 -6.33
N LEU A 589 5.88 18.90 -6.49
CA LEU A 589 6.09 19.90 -5.45
C LEU A 589 5.68 21.27 -5.97
N GLN A 590 5.02 22.06 -5.13
CA GLN A 590 4.60 23.41 -5.47
C GLN A 590 4.90 24.37 -4.34
N VAL A 591 5.34 25.57 -4.70
CA VAL A 591 5.47 26.70 -3.78
C VAL A 591 4.52 27.78 -4.22
N ALA A 592 3.72 28.26 -3.28
CA ALA A 592 2.87 29.42 -3.46
C ALA A 592 3.27 30.53 -2.49
N LEU A 593 3.03 31.77 -2.93
CA LEU A 593 3.31 32.99 -2.19
C LEU A 593 2.02 33.80 -2.10
N THR A 594 1.66 34.19 -0.87
CA THR A 594 0.59 35.16 -0.60
C THR A 594 1.24 36.42 -0.06
N SER A 595 1.04 37.54 -0.76
CA SER A 595 1.66 38.82 -0.41
C SER A 595 0.90 39.52 0.72
N ASN A 596 1.59 40.30 1.53
CA ASN A 596 0.95 41.24 2.47
C ASN A 596 0.01 42.27 1.80
N LYS A 597 0.09 42.45 0.48
CA LYS A 597 -0.73 43.38 -0.33
C LYS A 597 -1.91 42.71 -1.02
N SER A 598 -2.04 41.38 -1.00
CA SER A 598 -3.08 40.63 -1.71
C SER A 598 -3.45 39.34 -0.98
N SER A 599 -4.73 39.04 -0.86
CA SER A 599 -5.20 37.76 -0.31
C SER A 599 -5.15 36.60 -1.31
N LYS A 600 -4.79 36.87 -2.58
CA LYS A 600 -4.65 35.86 -3.62
C LYS A 600 -3.34 35.10 -3.42
N GLU A 601 -3.41 33.79 -3.55
CA GLU A 601 -2.26 32.89 -3.52
C GLU A 601 -1.71 32.74 -4.95
N TYR A 602 -0.40 32.95 -5.12
CA TYR A 602 0.28 32.86 -6.41
C TYR A 602 1.23 31.67 -6.40
N THR A 603 1.02 30.66 -7.26
CA THR A 603 2.01 29.57 -7.44
C THR A 603 3.24 30.10 -8.17
N ILE A 604 4.38 30.11 -7.49
CA ILE A 604 5.63 30.69 -7.99
C ILE A 604 6.67 29.63 -8.38
N CYS A 605 6.48 28.37 -7.96
CA CYS A 605 7.32 27.25 -8.33
C CYS A 605 6.48 25.97 -8.47
N LYS A 606 6.76 25.18 -9.52
CA LYS A 606 6.29 23.80 -9.70
C LYS A 606 7.48 22.92 -10.05
N SER A 607 7.92 22.10 -9.11
CA SER A 607 9.09 21.24 -9.24
C SER A 607 8.73 19.78 -8.94
N ASN A 608 9.72 18.90 -8.87
CA ASN A 608 9.50 17.49 -8.57
C ASN A 608 10.73 16.88 -7.90
N LEU A 609 10.53 16.03 -6.88
CA LEU A 609 11.63 15.36 -6.17
C LEU A 609 12.48 14.47 -7.10
N LYS A 610 11.95 13.98 -8.22
CA LYS A 610 12.68 13.12 -9.16
C LYS A 610 13.87 13.80 -9.83
N TYR A 611 14.00 15.13 -9.76
CA TYR A 611 15.12 15.88 -10.33
C TYR A 611 16.39 15.82 -9.48
N MET A 612 16.31 15.31 -8.25
CA MET A 612 17.47 15.18 -7.37
C MET A 612 18.54 14.27 -7.99
N TYR A 613 19.75 14.78 -8.14
CA TYR A 613 20.87 14.06 -8.76
C TYR A 613 21.44 12.99 -7.84
N TRP A 614 21.52 13.29 -6.55
CA TRP A 614 21.84 12.31 -5.51
C TRP A 614 20.56 11.86 -4.83
N SER A 615 20.37 10.55 -4.73
CA SER A 615 19.19 9.96 -4.09
C SER A 615 19.26 10.05 -2.56
N LEU A 616 18.10 9.91 -1.90
CA LEU A 616 17.99 9.87 -0.44
C LEU A 616 18.88 8.77 0.20
N LYS A 617 18.97 7.61 -0.47
CA LYS A 617 19.84 6.51 -0.02
C LYS A 617 21.32 6.90 -0.09
N GLN A 618 21.74 7.56 -1.17
CA GLN A 618 23.13 8.05 -1.30
C GLN A 618 23.46 9.10 -0.24
N MET A 619 22.54 10.01 0.09
CA MET A 619 22.72 10.97 1.18
C MET A 619 22.99 10.25 2.50
N LEU A 620 22.15 9.29 2.88
CA LEU A 620 22.29 8.51 4.11
C LEU A 620 23.60 7.70 4.15
N VAL A 621 23.92 7.01 3.06
CA VAL A 621 25.14 6.18 2.94
C VAL A 621 26.39 7.04 3.02
N HIS A 622 26.41 8.18 2.32
CA HIS A 622 27.53 9.11 2.39
C HIS A 622 27.70 9.70 3.79
N HIS A 623 26.60 10.08 4.44
CA HIS A 623 26.63 10.67 5.78
C HIS A 623 27.29 9.75 6.81
N THR A 624 27.15 8.43 6.66
CA THR A 624 27.68 7.43 7.60
C THR A 624 29.01 6.81 7.18
N VAL A 625 29.53 7.12 5.99
CA VAL A 625 30.70 6.41 5.40
C VAL A 625 31.97 6.52 6.25
N THR A 626 32.10 7.60 7.03
CA THR A 626 33.23 7.83 7.96
C THR A 626 32.98 7.33 9.37
N GLY A 627 31.85 6.66 9.62
CA GLY A 627 31.46 6.15 10.93
C GLY A 627 30.57 7.08 11.76
N CYS A 628 29.99 8.13 11.18
CA CYS A 628 28.99 8.95 11.85
C CYS A 628 27.77 8.08 12.24
N ASN A 629 27.31 8.20 13.48
CA ASN A 629 26.14 7.48 13.99
C ASN A 629 24.87 8.31 13.82
N LEU A 630 23.92 7.79 13.05
CA LEU A 630 22.57 8.34 12.94
C LEU A 630 21.64 7.71 13.97
N ARG A 631 20.66 8.49 14.43
CA ARG A 631 19.73 8.12 15.49
C ARG A 631 18.27 8.23 15.03
N PRO A 632 17.35 7.46 15.63
CA PRO A 632 15.93 7.56 15.30
C PRO A 632 15.39 8.98 15.54
N GLY A 633 14.89 9.60 14.49
CA GLY A 633 14.37 10.97 14.51
C GLY A 633 15.35 12.06 14.06
N ASP A 634 16.60 11.71 13.72
CA ASP A 634 17.47 12.65 12.99
C ASP A 634 16.83 13.01 11.64
N LEU A 635 17.02 14.26 11.21
CA LEU A 635 16.41 14.79 10.00
C LEU A 635 17.49 15.06 8.94
N ILE A 636 17.29 14.54 7.74
CA ILE A 636 18.21 14.74 6.62
C ILE A 636 17.44 15.36 5.45
N ALA A 637 17.81 16.58 5.08
CA ALA A 637 17.16 17.33 4.02
C ALA A 637 17.91 17.22 2.69
N THR A 638 17.19 17.44 1.59
CA THR A 638 17.69 17.23 0.23
C THR A 638 18.67 18.30 -0.24
N GLY A 639 18.63 19.49 0.35
CA GLY A 639 18.99 20.71 -0.32
C GLY A 639 17.89 21.18 -1.26
N THR A 640 17.94 22.46 -1.63
CA THR A 640 16.96 23.10 -2.52
C THR A 640 16.69 22.29 -3.78
N ILE A 641 15.41 22.04 -4.07
CA ILE A 641 14.94 21.24 -5.20
C ILE A 641 14.59 22.17 -6.36
N SER A 642 15.48 22.25 -7.35
CA SER A 642 15.23 22.92 -8.63
C SER A 642 15.12 21.90 -9.75
N GLY A 643 14.13 22.11 -10.64
CA GLY A 643 14.00 21.36 -11.89
C GLY A 643 14.65 22.07 -13.08
N PRO A 644 14.52 21.49 -14.28
CA PRO A 644 15.23 21.95 -15.49
C PRO A 644 14.66 23.24 -16.10
N THR A 645 13.47 23.69 -15.67
CA THR A 645 12.80 24.88 -16.22
C THR A 645 12.77 26.03 -15.20
N PRO A 646 12.79 27.30 -15.62
CA PRO A 646 12.81 28.43 -14.69
C PRO A 646 11.64 28.50 -13.71
N ASP A 647 10.45 28.02 -14.10
CA ASP A 647 9.26 27.93 -13.24
C ASP A 647 9.32 26.77 -12.23
N SER A 648 10.38 25.96 -12.27
CA SER A 648 10.64 24.85 -11.36
C SER A 648 11.82 25.09 -10.41
N TYR A 649 12.34 26.33 -10.36
CA TYR A 649 13.44 26.70 -9.45
C TYR A 649 12.98 26.83 -8.01
N GLY A 650 13.73 26.24 -7.08
CA GLY A 650 13.33 26.05 -5.69
C GLY A 650 13.60 27.22 -4.74
N SER A 651 13.97 28.41 -5.23
CA SER A 651 14.26 29.58 -4.40
C SER A 651 13.97 30.90 -5.11
N MET A 652 13.72 31.98 -4.36
CA MET A 652 13.63 33.34 -4.93
C MET A 652 14.96 33.80 -5.52
N LEU A 653 16.09 33.35 -4.97
CA LEU A 653 17.41 33.60 -5.55
C LEU A 653 17.46 33.18 -7.02
N GLU A 654 16.94 31.99 -7.32
CA GLU A 654 16.90 31.43 -8.67
C GLU A 654 15.78 32.01 -9.52
N LEU A 655 14.54 32.02 -9.01
CA LEU A 655 13.37 32.55 -9.71
C LEU A 655 13.59 34.00 -10.15
N SER A 656 14.18 34.82 -9.27
CA SER A 656 14.46 36.22 -9.56
C SER A 656 15.82 36.47 -10.23
N TRP A 657 16.61 35.41 -10.43
CA TRP A 657 17.99 35.47 -10.91
C TRP A 657 18.84 36.52 -10.16
N ARG A 658 18.97 36.36 -8.85
CA ARG A 658 19.62 37.32 -7.94
C ARG A 658 19.00 38.72 -8.00
N GLY A 659 17.68 38.80 -8.17
CA GLY A 659 16.92 40.05 -8.24
C GLY A 659 17.05 40.83 -9.56
N SER A 660 17.74 40.27 -10.56
CA SER A 660 17.86 40.86 -11.91
C SER A 660 16.60 40.68 -12.75
N LYS A 661 15.77 39.69 -12.44
CA LYS A 661 14.50 39.37 -13.09
C LYS A 661 13.39 39.31 -12.04
N PRO A 662 12.75 40.44 -11.67
CA PRO A 662 11.64 40.41 -10.71
C PRO A 662 10.55 39.43 -11.15
N LEU A 663 10.01 38.65 -10.21
CA LEU A 663 8.87 37.79 -10.45
C LEU A 663 7.59 38.64 -10.44
N GLU A 664 6.80 38.57 -11.51
CA GLU A 664 5.50 39.22 -11.60
C GLU A 664 4.42 38.31 -10.98
N LEU A 665 3.74 38.81 -9.95
CA LEU A 665 2.63 38.10 -9.30
C LEU A 665 1.29 38.58 -9.84
N ASP A 666 1.12 39.90 -9.96
CA ASP A 666 -0.09 40.55 -10.46
C ASP A 666 0.25 41.93 -11.07
N GLU A 667 -0.75 42.63 -11.62
CA GLU A 667 -0.57 44.00 -12.12
C GLU A 667 0.00 44.91 -11.01
N ASN A 668 1.24 45.39 -11.20
CA ASN A 668 2.01 46.20 -10.23
C ASN A 668 2.44 45.48 -8.93
N LEU A 669 2.35 44.15 -8.87
CA LEU A 669 2.85 43.37 -7.74
C LEU A 669 4.00 42.47 -8.18
N THR A 670 5.22 42.78 -7.71
CA THR A 670 6.42 41.99 -8.03
C THR A 670 7.19 41.61 -6.77
N ARG A 671 8.05 40.59 -6.91
CA ARG A 671 8.98 40.14 -5.87
C ARG A 671 10.36 39.83 -6.43
N LYS A 672 11.39 40.18 -5.66
CA LYS A 672 12.77 39.71 -5.87
C LYS A 672 13.18 38.74 -4.77
N PHE A 673 12.84 39.11 -3.54
CA PHE A 673 13.02 38.36 -2.30
C PHE A 673 11.78 38.60 -1.43
N LEU A 674 11.64 37.88 -0.33
CA LEU A 674 10.47 37.95 0.54
C LEU A 674 10.40 39.29 1.29
N GLU A 675 9.21 39.90 1.31
CA GLU A 675 8.87 41.09 2.10
C GLU A 675 8.20 40.70 3.43
N ASP A 676 8.17 41.62 4.40
CA ASP A 676 7.47 41.38 5.67
C ASP A 676 5.96 41.22 5.45
N GLY A 677 5.37 40.18 6.05
CA GLY A 677 3.97 39.79 5.89
C GLY A 677 3.71 38.85 4.71
N ASP A 678 4.71 38.55 3.88
CA ASP A 678 4.56 37.49 2.88
C ASP A 678 4.44 36.11 3.56
N THR A 679 3.54 35.26 3.05
CA THR A 679 3.35 33.88 3.48
C THR A 679 3.78 32.93 2.37
N VAL A 680 4.67 31.99 2.69
CA VAL A 680 5.08 30.92 1.76
C VAL A 680 4.36 29.64 2.15
N THR A 681 3.65 29.03 1.19
CA THR A 681 2.96 27.74 1.33
C THR A 681 3.59 26.74 0.38
N MET A 682 4.17 25.68 0.92
CA MET A 682 4.66 24.54 0.14
C MET A 682 3.72 23.36 0.27
N THR A 683 3.46 22.68 -0.85
CA THR A 683 2.64 21.47 -0.93
C THR A 683 3.28 20.46 -1.85
N GLY A 684 2.94 19.19 -1.67
CA GLY A 684 3.49 18.11 -2.46
C GLY A 684 2.66 16.85 -2.40
N PHE A 685 2.67 16.10 -3.50
CA PHE A 685 1.92 14.86 -3.61
C PHE A 685 2.44 13.96 -4.74
N TYR A 686 2.19 12.66 -4.61
CA TYR A 686 2.18 11.73 -5.73
C TYR A 686 0.75 11.57 -6.25
N GLN A 687 0.58 11.68 -7.58
CA GLN A 687 -0.71 11.47 -8.25
C GLN A 687 -0.83 10.01 -8.72
N GLY A 688 -1.71 9.24 -8.06
CA GLY A 688 -2.12 7.90 -8.49
C GLY A 688 -3.38 7.90 -9.35
N ASP A 689 -3.82 6.72 -9.80
CA ASP A 689 -5.13 6.58 -10.49
C ASP A 689 -6.26 6.62 -9.46
N GLY A 690 -6.91 7.78 -9.34
CA GLY A 690 -8.04 7.99 -8.44
C GLY A 690 -7.69 8.23 -6.97
N PHE A 691 -6.43 8.57 -6.64
CA PHE A 691 -6.03 9.00 -5.29
C PHE A 691 -4.77 9.89 -5.34
N LYS A 692 -4.51 10.63 -4.25
CA LYS A 692 -3.27 11.42 -4.05
C LYS A 692 -2.59 11.03 -2.75
N ILE A 693 -1.30 10.73 -2.78
CA ILE A 693 -0.49 10.58 -1.56
C ILE A 693 0.18 11.93 -1.30
N GLY A 694 -0.44 12.74 -0.43
CA GLY A 694 0.00 14.10 -0.16
C GLY A 694 0.66 14.30 1.20
N PHE A 695 1.39 15.40 1.33
CA PHE A 695 2.21 15.71 2.51
C PHE A 695 1.59 16.79 3.42
N GLY A 696 0.35 17.20 3.12
CA GLY A 696 -0.24 18.41 3.70
C GLY A 696 0.49 19.68 3.24
N HIS A 697 0.61 20.66 4.14
CA HIS A 697 1.23 21.94 3.85
C HIS A 697 2.40 22.24 4.79
N CYS A 698 3.46 22.86 4.25
CA CYS A 698 4.54 23.51 5.00
C CYS A 698 4.41 25.03 4.80
N ILE A 699 3.97 25.75 5.84
CA ILE A 699 3.59 27.16 5.78
C ILE A 699 4.44 27.98 6.74
N GLY A 700 4.86 29.18 6.35
CA GLY A 700 5.38 30.17 7.28
C GLY A 700 5.20 31.59 6.77
N THR A 701 4.95 32.51 7.70
CA THR A 701 4.73 33.93 7.44
C THR A 701 5.91 34.74 7.94
N ILE A 702 6.42 35.65 7.10
CA ILE A 702 7.54 36.51 7.47
C ILE A 702 7.06 37.63 8.40
N THR A 703 7.65 37.73 9.58
CA THR A 703 7.41 38.84 10.50
C THR A 703 8.58 39.84 10.49
N PRO A 704 8.31 41.13 10.76
CA PRO A 704 9.35 42.15 10.75
C PRO A 704 10.52 41.84 11.69
N ALA A 705 11.71 42.27 11.25
CA ALA A 705 12.91 42.21 12.06
C ALA A 705 12.75 43.03 13.35
N LEU A 706 13.51 42.66 14.40
CA LEU A 706 13.54 43.46 15.61
C LEU A 706 14.18 44.83 15.33
N PRO A 707 13.78 45.88 16.07
CA PRO A 707 14.46 47.17 16.03
C PRO A 707 15.98 47.00 16.26
N LEU A 708 16.78 47.72 15.49
CA LEU A 708 18.23 47.69 15.67
C LEU A 708 18.61 48.28 17.03
N PRO A 709 19.65 47.75 17.70
CA PRO A 709 20.19 48.36 18.91
C PRO A 709 20.58 49.80 18.61
N LYS A 710 20.24 50.72 19.53
CA LYS A 710 20.64 52.13 19.44
C LYS A 710 22.14 52.30 19.61
#